data_AF-A0A1I8IE17-F1
#
_entry.id   AF-A0A1I8IE17-F1
#
_cell.length_a   1.000
_cell.length_b   1.000
_cell.length_c   1.000
_cell.angle_alpha   90.00
_cell.angle_beta   90.00
_cell.angle_gamma   90.00
#
_symmetry.space_group_name_H-M   'P 1'
#
loop_
_entity.id
_entity.type
_entity.pdbx_description
1 polymer ?
#
loop_
_entity_poly.entity_id
_entity_poly.type
_entity_poly.pdbx_seq_one_letter_code
_entity_poly.pdbx_strand_id
1 'polypeptide(L)'
;AKAMVAIVRSMGWNYVTAIYDEGTYGERGFQEFKSHASQQGEGDELSAFASASTSTSSFLETLETTASRGIADGLLKLEKSRVVVAFCQAETLRLLFGQLGSRLTKRSFFWVASDGWGRKTEHLLGEQFLAEGAISLLPERRAVAGGWIRNAVAPPQVFDQYFRNLTRDHAQVKSLVAGVLGEPLSLQLGRPAGNRYEQEGLVPMVVDAVYAMAHSLENMLHRLCPSVHPKSCRDIIQKLNGTVLRDHIRNVSFIGTSGNILRFNRKGDRESLYEIFQFQRRPAGKNASSVFEYVKIGTWGDDHLELDNSSLRWGTPDEVAPRSVCSEPCGFGYRTVAPNKEAATCCWECVPCDNKYQIVLNATLCSNCELGSVPNRFFNECQPLPVETIQLGSVWALLPMTFSFLGLVWTVFVLVVFVRYNNTPIIRASGRELCYVMLAGVSMSYCMTFIMLAPPTPVTCGFLRIFNGLSLSIIYSAIFTKTNRLSRIFNRGIKSLMKKPSYTSPKSQLILCCCLVSVQVIGDMTWLGMDLPKTKFDYPDRDHKVLRCAVDDVAIVVSLLYNMILIVLCTLYAFKTRNIPENFNEAKYIAFTMREMLDDLLSNKRMTKMPNHLLPEQIKLTSLCMCISISASVTVGCMFVPKIYIVLFKPHKNVRRSNASPAAGGGGASAQGRRELFSPTKKPLLLGSGVRSRSEAAANIDTAEGRAEPPTASALPADGGVASDSDSDSGGDGGGGNIKGPDF
;
A
#
# COMPACT_ATOMS: atom_id res chain seq x y z
N ALA A 1 -32.09 27.28 -15.04
CA ALA A 1 -30.71 26.93 -14.65
C ALA A 1 -30.65 26.31 -13.24
N LYS A 2 -30.86 27.07 -12.15
CA LYS A 2 -30.79 26.56 -10.76
C LYS A 2 -31.56 25.25 -10.51
N ALA A 3 -32.84 25.20 -10.87
CA ALA A 3 -33.67 24.00 -10.71
C ALA A 3 -33.07 22.78 -11.44
N MET A 4 -32.51 22.98 -12.64
CA MET A 4 -31.87 21.90 -13.41
C MET A 4 -30.58 21.42 -12.74
N VAL A 5 -29.79 22.33 -12.16
CA VAL A 5 -28.60 21.94 -11.37
C VAL A 5 -29.02 21.11 -10.15
N ALA A 6 -30.07 21.52 -9.45
CA ALA A 6 -30.60 20.76 -8.30
C ALA A 6 -31.06 19.35 -8.72
N ILE A 7 -31.75 19.22 -9.87
CA ILE A 7 -32.15 17.91 -10.42
C ILE A 7 -30.91 17.06 -10.69
N VAL A 8 -29.91 17.59 -11.41
CA VAL A 8 -28.68 16.87 -11.76
C VAL A 8 -27.94 16.39 -10.50
N ARG A 9 -27.85 17.23 -9.46
CA ARG A 9 -27.23 16.87 -8.17
C ARG A 9 -28.01 15.81 -7.42
N SER A 10 -29.34 15.92 -7.35
CA SER A 10 -30.19 14.95 -6.66
C SER A 10 -30.09 13.54 -7.25
N MET A 11 -29.71 13.43 -8.53
CA MET A 11 -29.54 12.16 -9.24
C MET A 11 -28.10 11.62 -9.17
N GLY A 12 -27.17 12.32 -8.51
CA GLY A 12 -25.76 11.92 -8.40
C GLY A 12 -24.97 12.01 -9.71
N TRP A 13 -25.39 12.89 -10.64
CA TRP A 13 -24.73 13.05 -11.94
C TRP A 13 -23.63 14.11 -11.88
N ASN A 14 -22.39 13.69 -12.17
CA ASN A 14 -21.19 14.55 -12.05
C ASN A 14 -20.54 14.88 -13.41
N TYR A 15 -20.92 14.14 -14.46
CA TYR A 15 -20.44 14.36 -15.82
C TYR A 15 -21.62 14.36 -16.79
N VAL A 16 -21.96 15.53 -17.33
CA VAL A 16 -23.12 15.70 -18.22
C VAL A 16 -22.72 16.48 -19.47
N THR A 17 -23.53 16.42 -20.52
CA THR A 17 -23.33 17.23 -21.73
C THR A 17 -24.42 18.28 -21.81
N ALA A 18 -24.10 19.51 -22.16
CA ALA A 18 -25.09 20.56 -22.35
C ALA A 18 -25.21 20.93 -23.83
N ILE A 19 -26.43 21.02 -24.33
CA ILE A 19 -26.73 21.58 -25.65
C ILE A 19 -27.59 22.83 -25.44
N TYR A 20 -27.35 23.85 -26.26
CA TYR A 20 -28.09 25.09 -26.16
C TYR A 20 -28.23 25.76 -27.52
N ASP A 21 -29.34 26.48 -27.69
CA ASP A 21 -29.52 27.32 -28.86
C ASP A 21 -28.70 28.60 -28.75
N GLU A 22 -28.07 29.01 -29.84
CA GLU A 22 -27.41 30.31 -29.87
C GLU A 22 -28.41 31.46 -29.74
N GLY A 23 -27.99 32.47 -28.99
CA GLY A 23 -28.82 33.61 -28.66
C GLY A 23 -29.05 33.73 -27.15
N THR A 24 -29.81 34.76 -26.79
CA THR A 24 -29.91 35.22 -25.40
C THR A 24 -30.59 34.23 -24.47
N TYR A 25 -31.42 33.31 -24.97
CA TYR A 25 -32.09 32.29 -24.17
C TYR A 25 -31.15 31.12 -23.86
N GLY A 26 -30.70 30.39 -24.89
CA GLY A 26 -29.94 29.15 -24.71
C GLY A 26 -28.56 29.39 -24.14
N GLU A 27 -27.82 30.34 -24.70
CA GLU A 27 -26.44 30.64 -24.28
C GLU A 27 -26.39 31.17 -22.84
N ARG A 28 -27.25 32.14 -22.47
CA ARG A 28 -27.30 32.63 -21.08
C ARG A 28 -27.81 31.56 -20.12
N GLY A 29 -28.80 30.77 -20.53
CA GLY A 29 -29.31 29.65 -19.74
C GLY A 29 -28.22 28.64 -19.40
N PHE A 30 -27.38 28.31 -20.38
CA PHE A 30 -26.21 27.45 -20.20
C PHE A 30 -25.14 28.10 -19.32
N GLN A 31 -24.80 29.37 -19.53
CA GLN A 31 -23.81 30.09 -18.70
C GLN A 31 -24.20 30.10 -17.22
N GLU A 32 -25.47 30.40 -16.91
CA GLU A 32 -26.01 30.37 -15.54
C GLU A 32 -26.02 28.95 -14.97
N PHE A 33 -26.36 27.95 -15.79
CA PHE A 33 -26.30 26.56 -15.39
C PHE A 33 -24.87 26.13 -15.03
N LYS A 34 -23.88 26.48 -15.86
CA LYS A 34 -22.46 26.23 -15.60
C LYS A 34 -21.99 26.92 -14.32
N SER A 35 -22.34 28.19 -14.13
CA SER A 35 -21.98 28.96 -12.94
C SER A 35 -22.51 28.33 -11.65
N HIS A 36 -23.80 27.98 -11.63
CA HIS A 36 -24.41 27.34 -10.47
C HIS A 36 -23.92 25.90 -10.23
N ALA A 37 -23.63 25.15 -11.29
CA ALA A 37 -23.11 23.80 -11.18
C ALA A 37 -21.68 23.77 -10.58
N SER A 38 -20.86 24.78 -10.87
CA SER A 38 -19.51 24.95 -10.31
C SER A 38 -19.47 25.47 -8.86
N GLN A 39 -20.57 26.04 -8.35
CA GLN A 39 -20.64 26.46 -6.93
C GLN A 39 -20.76 25.23 -6.03
N GLN A 40 -19.77 25.00 -5.16
CA GLN A 40 -19.79 23.93 -4.16
C GLN A 40 -21.01 24.08 -3.24
N GLY A 41 -21.77 22.98 -3.08
CA GLY A 41 -22.72 22.88 -1.97
C GLY A 41 -21.95 22.65 -0.67
N GLU A 42 -22.39 23.27 0.43
CA GLU A 42 -21.89 22.94 1.77
C GLU A 42 -22.20 21.46 2.06
N GLY A 43 -21.18 20.60 2.08
CA GLY A 43 -21.28 19.23 2.63
C GLY A 43 -21.05 18.07 1.67
N ASP A 44 -20.94 18.27 0.36
CA ASP A 44 -20.63 17.19 -0.58
C ASP A 44 -19.14 17.22 -0.96
N GLU A 45 -18.39 16.19 -0.56
CA GLU A 45 -16.96 15.99 -0.90
C GLU A 45 -16.69 15.81 -2.41
N LEU A 46 -17.72 15.89 -3.26
CA LEU A 46 -17.58 15.67 -4.69
C LEU A 46 -18.56 16.55 -5.51
N SER A 47 -18.14 17.75 -5.92
CA SER A 47 -18.77 18.37 -7.09
C SER A 47 -17.79 19.23 -7.89
N ALA A 48 -16.80 18.58 -8.50
CA ALA A 48 -16.28 19.06 -9.76
C ALA A 48 -17.33 18.73 -10.84
N PHE A 49 -17.88 19.75 -11.50
CA PHE A 49 -18.86 19.58 -12.57
C PHE A 49 -18.19 19.85 -13.92
N ALA A 50 -18.31 18.93 -14.86
CA ALA A 50 -17.88 19.16 -16.22
C ALA A 50 -19.02 18.98 -17.21
N SER A 51 -19.21 20.01 -18.02
CA SER A 51 -20.13 20.03 -19.15
C SER A 51 -19.36 20.21 -20.45
N ALA A 52 -19.40 19.21 -21.32
CA ALA A 52 -19.12 19.44 -22.73
C ALA A 52 -20.28 20.24 -23.31
N SER A 53 -20.00 21.26 -24.13
CA SER A 53 -21.03 22.11 -24.71
C SER A 53 -20.90 22.22 -26.22
N THR A 54 -22.03 22.22 -26.92
CA THR A 54 -22.07 22.43 -28.37
C THR A 54 -23.14 23.47 -28.68
N SER A 55 -22.73 24.58 -29.29
CA SER A 55 -23.63 25.62 -29.77
C SER A 55 -24.18 25.24 -31.14
N THR A 56 -25.37 25.74 -31.48
CA THR A 56 -26.09 25.38 -32.71
C THR A 56 -25.82 26.33 -33.90
N SER A 57 -24.76 27.16 -33.92
CA SER A 57 -24.44 28.09 -35.04
C SER A 57 -24.02 27.45 -36.36
N SER A 58 -24.95 26.78 -37.01
CA SER A 58 -25.01 26.77 -38.47
C SER A 58 -26.47 26.84 -38.91
N PHE A 59 -27.27 27.61 -38.17
CA PHE A 59 -28.72 27.52 -38.23
C PHE A 59 -29.40 28.52 -39.18
N LEU A 60 -28.68 29.31 -40.00
CA LEU A 60 -29.36 30.33 -40.81
C LEU A 60 -29.05 30.46 -42.30
N GLU A 61 -28.22 29.63 -42.95
CA GLU A 61 -28.26 29.64 -44.45
C GLU A 61 -27.62 28.46 -45.20
N THR A 62 -27.26 27.35 -44.56
CA THR A 62 -26.66 26.22 -45.32
C THR A 62 -26.95 24.86 -44.68
N LEU A 63 -27.83 24.07 -45.32
CA LEU A 63 -28.08 22.64 -45.11
C LEU A 63 -28.26 22.21 -43.62
N GLU A 64 -29.49 22.40 -43.12
CA GLU A 64 -30.01 22.05 -41.76
C GLU A 64 -29.63 20.64 -41.25
N THR A 65 -29.30 19.70 -42.13
CA THR A 65 -28.93 18.31 -41.81
C THR A 65 -27.47 18.14 -41.36
N THR A 66 -26.55 19.04 -41.70
CA THR A 66 -25.11 18.84 -41.47
C THR A 66 -24.71 19.21 -40.04
N ALA A 67 -25.33 20.24 -39.49
CA ALA A 67 -25.11 20.73 -38.12
C ALA A 67 -25.66 19.79 -37.05
N SER A 68 -26.93 19.40 -37.21
CA SER A 68 -27.60 18.42 -36.33
C SER A 68 -26.89 17.06 -36.34
N ARG A 69 -26.34 16.67 -37.49
CA ARG A 69 -25.44 15.53 -37.64
C ARG A 69 -24.15 15.67 -36.84
N GLY A 70 -23.48 16.82 -36.90
CA GLY A 70 -22.28 17.09 -36.12
C GLY A 70 -22.51 17.03 -34.61
N ILE A 71 -23.64 17.56 -34.12
CA ILE A 71 -24.04 17.48 -32.71
C ILE A 71 -24.31 16.02 -32.32
N ALA A 72 -25.08 15.28 -33.14
CA ALA A 72 -25.33 13.87 -32.91
C ALA A 72 -24.02 13.05 -32.89
N ASP A 73 -23.09 13.30 -33.82
CA ASP A 73 -21.76 12.68 -33.85
C ASP A 73 -20.94 13.01 -32.61
N GLY A 74 -20.99 14.27 -32.13
CA GLY A 74 -20.35 14.70 -30.89
C GLY A 74 -20.91 13.99 -29.66
N LEU A 75 -22.25 13.89 -29.54
CA LEU A 75 -22.91 13.17 -28.46
C LEU A 75 -22.55 11.67 -28.46
N LEU A 76 -22.54 11.04 -29.63
CA LEU A 76 -22.22 9.62 -29.77
C LEU A 76 -20.76 9.30 -29.42
N LYS A 77 -19.84 10.26 -29.57
CA LYS A 77 -18.42 10.10 -29.13
C LYS A 77 -18.25 10.17 -27.61
N LEU A 78 -19.20 10.75 -26.88
CA LEU A 78 -19.11 10.95 -25.42
C LEU A 78 -19.68 9.75 -24.67
N GLU A 79 -18.98 8.61 -24.67
CA GLU A 79 -19.47 7.36 -24.09
C GLU A 79 -19.79 7.42 -22.58
N LYS A 80 -19.09 8.29 -21.84
CA LYS A 80 -19.23 8.47 -20.39
C LYS A 80 -20.33 9.44 -19.99
N SER A 81 -20.77 10.30 -20.91
CA SER A 81 -21.85 11.26 -20.66
C SER A 81 -23.16 10.66 -21.15
N ARG A 82 -24.01 10.22 -20.23
CA ARG A 82 -25.33 9.65 -20.53
C ARG A 82 -26.46 10.65 -20.37
N VAL A 83 -26.20 11.78 -19.73
CA VAL A 83 -27.19 12.81 -19.43
C VAL A 83 -26.91 14.05 -20.27
N VAL A 84 -27.94 14.52 -20.98
CA VAL A 84 -27.89 15.70 -21.84
C VAL A 84 -28.82 16.78 -21.29
N VAL A 85 -28.25 17.93 -20.96
CA VAL A 85 -28.95 19.11 -20.48
C VAL A 85 -29.28 20.01 -21.67
N ALA A 86 -30.55 20.29 -21.91
CA ALA A 86 -30.98 21.00 -23.12
C ALA A 86 -31.60 22.38 -22.80
N PHE A 87 -30.93 23.44 -23.27
CA PHE A 87 -31.44 24.81 -23.35
C PHE A 87 -31.78 25.17 -24.80
N CYS A 88 -32.61 24.32 -25.43
CA CYS A 88 -33.03 24.44 -26.82
C CYS A 88 -34.55 24.57 -26.94
N GLN A 89 -35.01 25.16 -28.05
CA GLN A 89 -36.39 25.16 -28.48
C GLN A 89 -36.78 23.82 -29.10
N ALA A 90 -38.09 23.54 -29.16
CA ALA A 90 -38.62 22.27 -29.65
C ALA A 90 -38.25 22.02 -31.13
N GLU A 91 -38.20 23.08 -31.94
CA GLU A 91 -37.87 23.04 -33.36
C GLU A 91 -36.45 22.52 -33.60
N THR A 92 -35.46 23.03 -32.86
CA THR A 92 -34.06 22.57 -32.93
C THR A 92 -33.95 21.11 -32.50
N LEU A 93 -34.64 20.74 -31.41
CA LEU A 93 -34.60 19.38 -30.86
C LEU A 93 -35.17 18.36 -31.84
N ARG A 94 -36.21 18.72 -32.61
CA ARG A 94 -36.83 17.82 -33.59
C ARG A 94 -35.83 17.33 -34.63
N LEU A 95 -34.98 18.22 -35.14
CA LEU A 95 -33.94 17.87 -36.12
C LEU A 95 -32.90 16.94 -35.50
N LEU A 96 -32.48 17.21 -34.27
CA LEU A 96 -31.52 16.37 -33.53
C LEU A 96 -32.08 14.97 -33.25
N PHE A 97 -33.34 14.86 -32.79
CA PHE A 97 -33.99 13.57 -32.55
C PHE A 97 -34.12 12.75 -33.84
N GLY A 98 -34.43 13.37 -34.98
CA GLY A 98 -34.44 12.67 -36.27
C GLY A 98 -33.07 12.12 -36.67
N GLN A 99 -31.99 12.87 -36.43
CA GLN A 99 -30.63 12.36 -36.68
C GLN A 99 -30.24 11.23 -35.72
N LEU A 100 -30.58 11.34 -34.44
CA LEU A 100 -30.30 10.30 -33.44
C LEU A 100 -31.13 9.03 -33.69
N GLY A 101 -32.41 9.16 -34.02
CA GLY A 101 -33.32 8.05 -34.31
C GLY A 101 -32.88 7.20 -35.48
N SER A 102 -32.32 7.83 -36.52
CA SER A 102 -31.75 7.11 -37.67
C SER A 102 -30.51 6.26 -37.35
N ARG A 103 -29.85 6.49 -36.19
CA ARG A 103 -28.56 5.87 -35.83
C ARG A 103 -28.63 4.99 -34.59
N LEU A 104 -29.53 5.31 -33.68
CA LEU A 104 -29.69 4.61 -32.42
C LEU A 104 -30.88 3.67 -32.50
N THR A 105 -30.61 2.38 -32.40
CA THR A 105 -31.64 1.34 -32.28
C THR A 105 -32.14 1.15 -30.85
N LYS A 106 -31.42 1.72 -29.87
CA LYS A 106 -31.74 1.68 -28.44
C LYS A 106 -31.42 3.03 -27.80
N ARG A 107 -32.13 3.36 -26.72
CA ARG A 107 -31.90 4.59 -25.96
C ARG A 107 -30.53 4.57 -25.28
N SER A 108 -29.75 5.61 -25.55
CA SER A 108 -28.38 5.78 -25.02
C SER A 108 -28.21 7.04 -24.16
N PHE A 109 -29.19 7.95 -24.18
CA PHE A 109 -29.14 9.26 -23.53
C PHE A 109 -30.41 9.53 -22.71
N PHE A 110 -30.25 10.34 -21.67
CA PHE A 110 -31.32 10.84 -20.80
C PHE A 110 -31.29 12.36 -20.81
N TRP A 111 -32.46 12.98 -20.83
CA TRP A 111 -32.56 14.42 -21.12
C TRP A 111 -33.03 15.19 -19.89
N VAL A 112 -32.43 16.34 -19.63
CA VAL A 112 -32.91 17.35 -18.68
C VAL A 112 -33.11 18.64 -19.46
N ALA A 113 -34.36 18.99 -19.75
CA ALA A 113 -34.68 20.09 -20.65
C ALA A 113 -35.34 21.27 -19.95
N SER A 114 -34.99 22.46 -20.42
CA SER A 114 -35.65 23.72 -20.03
C SER A 114 -37.11 23.79 -20.53
N ASP A 115 -37.79 24.89 -20.22
CA ASP A 115 -39.17 25.16 -20.60
C ASP A 115 -39.39 25.34 -22.11
N GLY A 116 -38.33 25.58 -22.89
CA GLY A 116 -38.34 25.52 -24.36
C GLY A 116 -38.79 24.16 -24.91
N TRP A 117 -38.51 23.08 -24.17
CA TRP A 117 -39.09 21.75 -24.39
C TRP A 117 -40.45 21.64 -23.70
N GLY A 118 -40.47 21.86 -22.38
CA GLY A 118 -41.67 21.78 -21.55
C GLY A 118 -42.43 20.46 -21.68
N ARG A 119 -43.72 20.53 -22.03
CA ARG A 119 -44.61 19.38 -22.26
C ARG A 119 -44.99 19.18 -23.73
N LYS A 120 -44.28 19.85 -24.64
CA LYS A 120 -44.52 19.71 -26.08
C LYS A 120 -44.15 18.30 -26.52
N THR A 121 -44.89 17.73 -27.47
CA THR A 121 -44.61 16.40 -28.04
C THR A 121 -44.27 16.47 -29.53
N GLU A 122 -44.35 17.66 -30.14
CA GLU A 122 -44.16 17.88 -31.58
C GLU A 122 -42.75 17.55 -32.07
N HIS A 123 -41.74 17.70 -31.21
CA HIS A 123 -40.36 17.38 -31.51
C HIS A 123 -39.99 15.91 -31.29
N LEU A 124 -40.90 15.12 -30.73
CA LEU A 124 -40.74 13.70 -30.44
C LEU A 124 -41.48 12.79 -31.43
N LEU A 125 -42.09 13.36 -32.47
CA LEU A 125 -42.88 12.62 -33.45
C LEU A 125 -42.03 11.57 -34.16
N GLY A 126 -42.33 10.28 -33.91
CA GLY A 126 -41.63 9.13 -34.49
C GLY A 126 -40.45 8.62 -33.65
N GLU A 127 -40.01 9.39 -32.65
CA GLU A 127 -38.78 9.15 -31.90
C GLU A 127 -39.01 9.17 -30.37
N GLN A 128 -40.21 8.84 -29.91
CA GLN A 128 -40.60 8.95 -28.50
C GLN A 128 -39.73 8.11 -27.56
N PHE A 129 -39.19 6.98 -28.04
CA PHE A 129 -38.33 6.10 -27.24
C PHE A 129 -37.00 6.76 -26.83
N LEU A 130 -36.51 7.76 -27.59
CA LEU A 130 -35.28 8.49 -27.27
C LEU A 130 -35.46 9.48 -26.11
N ALA A 131 -36.69 9.89 -25.85
CA ALA A 131 -37.04 10.82 -24.78
C ALA A 131 -37.64 10.12 -23.55
N GLU A 132 -37.80 8.80 -23.56
CA GLU A 132 -38.30 8.08 -22.40
C GLU A 132 -37.40 8.33 -21.17
N GLY A 133 -37.99 8.73 -20.05
CA GLY A 133 -37.28 9.14 -18.84
C GLY A 133 -36.78 10.59 -18.85
N ALA A 134 -37.00 11.36 -19.92
CA ALA A 134 -36.61 12.77 -20.00
C ALA A 134 -37.34 13.60 -18.96
N ILE A 135 -36.59 14.45 -18.26
CA ILE A 135 -37.12 15.40 -17.28
C ILE A 135 -37.18 16.77 -17.93
N SER A 136 -38.33 17.43 -17.83
CA SER A 136 -38.49 18.83 -18.21
C SER A 136 -39.20 19.59 -17.12
N LEU A 137 -39.06 20.91 -17.14
CA LEU A 137 -39.67 21.80 -16.16
C LEU A 137 -40.48 22.88 -16.87
N LEU A 138 -41.53 23.33 -16.22
CA LEU A 138 -42.36 24.43 -16.67
C LEU A 138 -42.68 25.33 -15.47
N PRO A 139 -42.81 26.65 -15.66
CA PRO A 139 -43.38 27.49 -14.61
C PRO A 139 -44.75 26.96 -14.21
N GLU A 140 -45.09 27.02 -12.93
CA GLU A 140 -46.35 26.51 -12.38
C GLU A 140 -47.56 27.15 -13.09
N ARG A 141 -48.51 26.31 -13.52
CA ARG A 141 -49.68 26.74 -14.29
C ARG A 141 -50.96 26.46 -13.52
N ARG A 142 -51.83 27.45 -13.41
CA ARG A 142 -53.23 27.27 -13.01
C ARG A 142 -54.13 27.80 -14.11
N ALA A 143 -55.08 26.99 -14.58
CA ALA A 143 -56.01 27.42 -15.62
C ALA A 143 -56.83 28.61 -15.10
N VAL A 144 -56.83 29.71 -15.84
CA VAL A 144 -57.71 30.85 -15.57
C VAL A 144 -59.10 30.47 -16.07
N ALA A 145 -60.16 30.86 -15.35
CA ALA A 145 -61.53 30.60 -15.78
C ALA A 145 -61.80 31.17 -17.19
N GLY A 146 -61.76 30.29 -18.21
CA GLY A 146 -61.89 30.65 -19.63
C GLY A 146 -63.32 30.92 -20.09
N GLY A 147 -64.23 31.24 -19.16
CA GLY A 147 -65.63 31.51 -19.47
C GLY A 147 -65.80 32.64 -20.48
N TRP A 148 -64.90 33.62 -20.49
CA TRP A 148 -64.93 34.73 -21.45
C TRP A 148 -64.57 34.33 -22.88
N ILE A 149 -63.66 33.35 -23.12
CA ILE A 149 -63.38 32.84 -24.48
C ILE A 149 -64.48 31.87 -24.91
N ARG A 150 -64.92 31.00 -23.99
CA ARG A 150 -65.95 29.99 -24.28
C ARG A 150 -67.34 30.60 -24.52
N ASN A 151 -67.62 31.75 -23.91
CA ASN A 151 -68.89 32.47 -24.00
C ASN A 151 -68.79 33.80 -24.78
N ALA A 152 -67.61 34.14 -25.34
CA ALA A 152 -67.51 35.32 -26.20
C ALA A 152 -68.31 35.09 -27.47
N VAL A 153 -69.38 35.88 -27.65
CA VAL A 153 -70.23 35.87 -28.85
C VAL A 153 -69.65 36.76 -29.96
N ALA A 154 -68.63 37.58 -29.68
CA ALA A 154 -67.84 38.24 -30.72
C ALA A 154 -66.43 38.60 -30.20
N PRO A 155 -65.38 38.57 -31.04
CA PRO A 155 -64.11 39.19 -30.69
C PRO A 155 -64.33 40.70 -30.47
N PRO A 156 -63.60 41.36 -29.56
CA PRO A 156 -63.67 42.81 -29.41
C PRO A 156 -63.40 43.49 -30.76
N GLN A 157 -64.13 44.56 -31.09
CA GLN A 157 -64.02 45.26 -32.40
C GLN A 157 -62.57 45.63 -32.76
N VAL A 158 -61.74 45.90 -31.76
CA VAL A 158 -60.31 46.25 -31.91
C VAL A 158 -59.48 45.09 -32.50
N PHE A 159 -59.88 43.84 -32.30
CA PHE A 159 -59.17 42.64 -32.76
C PHE A 159 -59.84 41.97 -33.97
N ASP A 160 -60.90 42.57 -34.53
CA ASP A 160 -61.71 41.97 -35.60
C ASP A 160 -60.87 41.57 -36.83
N GLN A 161 -59.90 42.41 -37.24
CA GLN A 161 -58.98 42.09 -38.34
C GLN A 161 -58.05 40.89 -38.04
N TYR A 162 -57.57 40.77 -36.81
CA TYR A 162 -56.71 39.66 -36.39
C TYR A 162 -57.47 38.34 -36.41
N PHE A 163 -58.67 38.29 -35.83
CA PHE A 163 -59.51 37.10 -35.83
C PHE A 163 -59.97 36.71 -37.24
N ARG A 164 -60.31 37.70 -38.10
CA ARG A 164 -60.62 37.43 -39.53
C ARG A 164 -59.46 36.75 -40.26
N ASN A 165 -58.23 37.24 -40.10
CA ASN A 165 -57.05 36.60 -40.71
C ASN A 165 -56.79 35.20 -40.13
N LEU A 166 -56.92 35.03 -38.82
CA LEU A 166 -56.75 33.73 -38.16
C LEU A 166 -57.74 32.68 -38.66
N THR A 167 -58.99 33.07 -38.92
CA THR A 167 -60.02 32.18 -39.50
C THR A 167 -59.82 31.83 -40.98
N ARG A 168 -59.03 32.62 -41.71
CA ARG A 168 -58.67 32.32 -43.11
C ARG A 168 -57.68 31.17 -43.20
N ASP A 169 -56.69 31.16 -42.31
CA ASP A 169 -55.56 30.23 -42.39
C ASP A 169 -55.77 28.91 -41.63
N HIS A 170 -56.74 28.87 -40.71
CA HIS A 170 -56.98 27.71 -39.85
C HIS A 170 -58.44 27.25 -39.89
N ALA A 171 -58.72 26.18 -40.64
CA ALA A 171 -60.06 25.60 -40.78
C ALA A 171 -60.70 25.20 -39.43
N GLN A 172 -59.90 24.81 -38.44
CA GLN A 172 -60.38 24.52 -37.08
C GLN A 172 -60.79 25.77 -36.30
N VAL A 173 -60.07 26.88 -36.47
CA VAL A 173 -60.41 28.18 -35.86
C VAL A 173 -61.64 28.78 -36.54
N LYS A 174 -61.77 28.60 -37.85
CA LYS A 174 -62.96 28.99 -38.62
C LYS A 174 -64.24 28.36 -38.05
N SER A 175 -64.20 27.08 -37.67
CA SER A 175 -65.32 26.38 -37.01
C SER A 175 -65.68 26.99 -35.65
N LEU A 176 -64.66 27.29 -34.83
CA LEU A 176 -64.84 27.89 -33.50
C LEU A 176 -65.42 29.32 -33.57
N VAL A 177 -64.94 30.12 -34.54
CA VAL A 177 -65.30 31.53 -34.70
C VAL A 177 -66.59 31.70 -35.53
N ALA A 178 -66.94 30.78 -36.43
CA ALA A 178 -68.20 30.82 -37.17
C ALA A 178 -69.42 30.64 -36.24
N GLY A 179 -69.30 29.88 -35.16
CA GLY A 179 -70.33 29.78 -34.12
C GLY A 179 -70.50 31.06 -33.29
N VAL A 180 -69.50 31.96 -33.34
CA VAL A 180 -69.43 33.22 -32.60
C VAL A 180 -69.96 34.37 -33.49
N LEU A 181 -69.48 34.50 -34.73
CA LEU A 181 -69.76 35.65 -35.59
C LEU A 181 -71.13 35.66 -36.33
N GLY A 182 -72.01 34.68 -36.11
CA GLY A 182 -73.40 34.75 -36.60
C GLY A 182 -73.57 34.78 -38.13
N GLU A 183 -72.61 34.25 -38.90
CA GLU A 183 -72.75 34.08 -40.36
C GLU A 183 -73.46 32.75 -40.69
N PRO A 184 -74.40 32.70 -41.65
CA PRO A 184 -75.10 31.48 -42.00
C PRO A 184 -74.18 30.55 -42.81
N LEU A 185 -73.59 29.54 -42.15
CA LEU A 185 -72.80 28.53 -42.83
C LEU A 185 -73.71 27.50 -43.51
N SER A 186 -74.05 27.71 -44.78
CA SER A 186 -74.58 26.65 -45.65
C SER A 186 -73.41 25.79 -46.16
N LEU A 187 -72.98 24.81 -45.35
CA LEU A 187 -72.32 23.61 -45.88
C LEU A 187 -72.51 22.47 -44.88
N GLN A 188 -73.18 21.41 -45.33
CA GLN A 188 -73.36 20.15 -44.61
C GLN A 188 -71.99 19.53 -44.30
N LEU A 189 -71.54 19.61 -43.05
CA LEU A 189 -70.57 18.70 -42.47
C LEU A 189 -71.00 18.44 -41.01
N GLY A 190 -70.99 17.18 -40.60
CA GLY A 190 -71.59 16.70 -39.36
C GLY A 190 -71.18 17.45 -38.10
N ARG A 191 -72.07 17.39 -37.10
CA ARG A 191 -71.93 17.86 -35.71
C ARG A 191 -70.47 18.19 -35.32
N PRO A 192 -70.15 19.42 -34.87
CA PRO A 192 -68.84 19.68 -34.30
C PRO A 192 -68.66 18.79 -33.06
N ALA A 193 -67.74 17.85 -33.16
CA ALA A 193 -67.21 17.11 -32.02
C ALA A 193 -66.75 18.13 -30.96
N GLY A 194 -67.10 17.88 -29.70
CA GLY A 194 -67.07 18.84 -28.60
C GLY A 194 -65.87 19.78 -28.55
N ASN A 195 -66.13 21.02 -28.13
CA ASN A 195 -65.15 22.11 -27.96
C ASN A 195 -63.81 21.63 -27.36
N ARG A 196 -62.82 21.34 -28.22
CA ARG A 196 -61.43 21.06 -27.84
C ARG A 196 -60.66 22.37 -27.61
N TYR A 197 -61.20 23.25 -26.77
CA TYR A 197 -60.44 24.42 -26.32
C TYR A 197 -59.44 23.98 -25.25
N GLU A 198 -58.16 24.04 -25.60
CA GLU A 198 -57.03 23.88 -24.69
C GLU A 198 -56.38 25.26 -24.51
N GLN A 199 -56.26 25.71 -23.26
CA GLN A 199 -55.71 27.01 -22.93
C GLN A 199 -54.18 26.94 -22.96
N GLU A 200 -53.54 27.90 -23.65
CA GLU A 200 -52.08 28.05 -23.59
C GLU A 200 -51.62 28.31 -22.15
N GLY A 201 -50.59 27.60 -21.71
CA GLY A 201 -50.15 27.57 -20.32
C GLY A 201 -49.50 28.87 -19.83
N LEU A 202 -49.13 29.77 -20.75
CA LEU A 202 -48.55 31.08 -20.44
C LEU A 202 -49.59 32.18 -20.20
N VAL A 203 -50.87 31.94 -20.53
CA VAL A 203 -51.95 32.92 -20.36
C VAL A 203 -52.05 33.49 -18.93
N PRO A 204 -51.96 32.68 -17.85
CA PRO A 204 -52.01 33.20 -16.48
C PRO A 204 -50.92 34.24 -16.18
N MET A 205 -49.71 34.07 -16.74
CA MET A 205 -48.60 35.00 -16.55
C MET A 205 -48.86 36.36 -17.23
N VAL A 206 -49.51 36.34 -18.40
CA VAL A 206 -49.92 37.58 -19.10
C VAL A 206 -50.96 38.33 -18.27
N VAL A 207 -51.94 37.61 -17.72
CA VAL A 207 -52.97 38.19 -16.86
C VAL A 207 -52.33 38.80 -15.59
N ASP A 208 -51.47 38.05 -14.92
CA ASP A 208 -50.71 38.52 -13.76
C ASP A 208 -49.87 39.77 -14.07
N ALA A 209 -49.25 39.85 -15.25
CA ALA A 209 -48.47 41.03 -15.65
C ALA A 209 -49.35 42.28 -15.81
N VAL A 210 -50.56 42.14 -16.36
CA VAL A 210 -51.52 43.23 -16.46
C VAL A 210 -52.00 43.67 -15.08
N TYR A 211 -52.29 42.74 -14.17
CA TYR A 211 -52.66 43.05 -12.79
C TYR A 211 -51.52 43.70 -12.00
N ALA A 212 -50.27 43.25 -12.21
CA ALA A 212 -49.10 43.88 -11.60
C ALA A 212 -48.99 45.35 -12.03
N MET A 213 -49.22 45.64 -13.31
CA MET A 213 -49.26 47.02 -13.79
C MET A 213 -50.43 47.80 -13.17
N ALA A 214 -51.63 47.22 -13.13
CA ALA A 214 -52.82 47.86 -12.55
C ALA A 214 -52.61 48.22 -11.06
N HIS A 215 -52.15 47.26 -10.25
CA HIS A 215 -51.83 47.49 -8.84
C HIS A 215 -50.69 48.50 -8.66
N SER A 216 -49.70 48.51 -9.55
CA SER A 216 -48.62 49.51 -9.48
C SER A 216 -49.14 50.93 -9.71
N LEU A 217 -50.06 51.10 -10.67
CA LEU A 217 -50.68 52.37 -11.00
C LEU A 217 -51.62 52.81 -9.87
N GLU A 218 -52.43 51.90 -9.33
CA GLU A 218 -53.29 52.17 -8.18
C GLU A 218 -52.46 52.61 -6.96
N ASN A 219 -51.41 51.88 -6.60
CA ASN A 219 -50.50 52.24 -5.51
C ASN A 219 -49.82 53.59 -5.74
N MET A 220 -49.42 53.89 -6.97
CA MET A 220 -48.83 55.17 -7.35
C MET A 220 -49.85 56.32 -7.23
N LEU A 221 -51.07 56.13 -7.73
CA LEU A 221 -52.15 57.11 -7.66
C LEU A 221 -52.58 57.39 -6.22
N HIS A 222 -52.73 56.36 -5.38
CA HIS A 222 -53.04 56.52 -3.96
C HIS A 222 -51.97 57.31 -3.22
N ARG A 223 -50.69 57.11 -3.57
CA ARG A 223 -49.58 57.83 -2.93
C ARG A 223 -49.46 59.28 -3.39
N LEU A 224 -49.66 59.55 -4.68
CA LEU A 224 -49.47 60.88 -5.26
C LEU A 224 -50.72 61.75 -5.18
N CYS A 225 -51.91 61.15 -5.10
CA CYS A 225 -53.20 61.84 -5.08
C CYS A 225 -54.13 61.32 -3.96
N PRO A 226 -53.73 61.38 -2.67
CA PRO A 226 -54.45 60.77 -1.56
C PRO A 226 -55.84 61.37 -1.25
N SER A 227 -56.29 62.43 -1.95
CA SER A 227 -57.59 63.08 -1.70
C SER A 227 -58.16 63.86 -2.91
N VAL A 228 -57.71 63.56 -4.13
CA VAL A 228 -58.08 64.31 -5.35
C VAL A 228 -58.82 63.39 -6.32
N HIS A 229 -59.93 63.88 -6.90
CA HIS A 229 -60.69 63.13 -7.91
C HIS A 229 -59.76 62.81 -9.12
N PRO A 230 -59.72 61.58 -9.67
CA PRO A 230 -58.76 61.16 -10.70
C PRO A 230 -58.59 62.09 -11.92
N LYS A 231 -59.61 62.90 -12.26
CA LYS A 231 -59.52 63.90 -13.34
C LYS A 231 -58.55 65.05 -13.05
N SER A 232 -58.37 65.44 -11.78
CA SER A 232 -57.45 66.51 -11.35
C SER A 232 -56.03 66.01 -11.03
N CYS A 233 -55.82 64.69 -10.98
CA CYS A 233 -54.50 64.07 -10.82
C CYS A 233 -53.72 63.99 -12.16
N ARG A 234 -54.37 64.31 -13.29
CA ARG A 234 -53.81 64.18 -14.65
C ARG A 234 -52.53 64.99 -14.88
N ASP A 235 -52.45 66.21 -14.36
CA ASP A 235 -51.31 67.12 -14.60
C ASP A 235 -50.05 66.66 -13.84
N ILE A 236 -50.23 65.97 -12.71
CA ILE A 236 -49.15 65.34 -11.94
C ILE A 236 -48.66 64.09 -12.69
N ILE A 237 -49.58 63.32 -13.25
CA ILE A 237 -49.26 62.10 -14.00
C ILE A 237 -48.49 62.40 -15.29
N GLN A 238 -48.85 63.47 -16.00
CA GLN A 238 -48.16 63.89 -17.23
C GLN A 238 -46.71 64.34 -17.01
N LYS A 239 -46.32 64.66 -15.78
CA LYS A 239 -44.96 65.11 -15.40
C LYS A 239 -44.14 64.01 -14.72
N LEU A 240 -44.65 62.77 -14.63
CA LEU A 240 -43.97 61.68 -13.94
C LEU A 240 -42.73 61.19 -14.69
N ASN A 241 -41.65 61.00 -13.94
CA ASN A 241 -40.46 60.31 -14.40
C ASN A 241 -40.70 58.78 -14.37
N GLY A 242 -40.27 58.06 -15.41
CA GLY A 242 -40.39 56.60 -15.49
C GLY A 242 -39.74 55.84 -14.33
N THR A 243 -38.80 56.47 -13.60
CA THR A 243 -38.21 55.91 -12.38
C THR A 243 -39.22 55.74 -11.25
N VAL A 244 -40.14 56.69 -11.06
CA VAL A 244 -41.18 56.63 -10.01
C VAL A 244 -42.12 55.47 -10.28
N LEU A 245 -42.56 55.33 -11.53
CA LEU A 245 -43.41 54.22 -11.96
C LEU A 245 -42.69 52.86 -11.80
N ARG A 246 -41.42 52.77 -12.20
CA ARG A 246 -40.60 51.55 -12.01
C ARG A 246 -40.51 51.14 -10.54
N ASP A 247 -40.31 52.09 -9.62
CA ASP A 247 -40.17 51.79 -8.20
C ASP A 247 -41.51 51.29 -7.61
N HIS A 248 -42.63 51.80 -8.10
CA HIS A 248 -43.97 51.27 -7.78
C HIS A 248 -44.22 49.89 -8.38
N ILE A 249 -43.82 49.63 -9.62
CA ILE A 249 -43.90 48.31 -10.26
C ILE A 249 -43.09 47.28 -9.46
N ARG A 250 -41.88 47.62 -9.02
CA ARG A 250 -41.02 46.71 -8.23
C ARG A 250 -41.57 46.41 -6.83
N ASN A 251 -42.47 47.25 -6.30
CA ASN A 251 -43.01 47.13 -4.95
C ASN A 251 -44.51 46.75 -4.94
N VAL A 252 -44.98 46.01 -5.94
CA VAL A 252 -46.33 45.42 -5.91
C VAL A 252 -46.33 44.08 -5.17
N SER A 253 -47.40 43.83 -4.43
CA SER A 253 -47.68 42.54 -3.81
C SER A 253 -49.17 42.27 -3.86
N PHE A 254 -49.57 41.18 -4.53
CA PHE A 254 -50.96 40.77 -4.65
C PHE A 254 -51.06 39.26 -4.89
N ILE A 255 -52.24 38.69 -4.72
CA ILE A 255 -52.50 37.27 -5.01
C ILE A 255 -52.72 37.13 -6.52
N GLY A 256 -51.82 36.43 -7.21
CA GLY A 256 -51.92 36.20 -8.65
C GLY A 256 -52.96 35.14 -9.02
N THR A 257 -53.16 34.94 -10.31
CA THR A 257 -54.09 33.94 -10.89
C THR A 257 -53.75 32.51 -10.48
N SER A 258 -52.49 32.22 -10.15
CA SER A 258 -52.06 30.92 -9.62
C SER A 258 -52.44 30.70 -8.15
N GLY A 259 -52.93 31.71 -7.43
CA GLY A 259 -53.23 31.67 -6.00
C GLY A 259 -52.02 31.94 -5.09
N ASN A 260 -50.84 32.15 -5.66
CA ASN A 260 -49.62 32.49 -4.94
C ASN A 260 -49.43 34.01 -4.87
N ILE A 261 -48.75 34.48 -3.82
CA ILE A 261 -48.39 35.90 -3.69
C ILE A 261 -47.35 36.25 -4.76
N LEU A 262 -47.71 37.14 -5.67
CA LEU A 262 -46.81 37.69 -6.67
C LEU A 262 -46.06 38.87 -6.07
N ARG A 263 -44.72 38.79 -6.12
CA ARG A 263 -43.78 39.85 -5.73
C ARG A 263 -42.57 39.82 -6.65
N PHE A 264 -41.90 40.96 -6.77
CA PHE A 264 -40.63 41.07 -7.49
C PHE A 264 -39.46 41.12 -6.52
N ASN A 265 -38.37 40.44 -6.87
CA ASN A 265 -37.12 40.51 -6.13
C ASN A 265 -36.39 41.85 -6.41
N ARG A 266 -35.23 42.06 -5.79
CA ARG A 266 -34.42 43.28 -5.98
C ARG A 266 -34.00 43.54 -7.43
N LYS A 267 -33.88 42.49 -8.25
CA LYS A 267 -33.54 42.57 -9.69
C LYS A 267 -34.76 42.87 -10.57
N GLY A 268 -35.96 42.71 -10.04
CA GLY A 268 -37.22 42.86 -10.77
C GLY A 268 -37.78 41.54 -11.31
N ASP A 269 -37.22 40.39 -10.91
CA ASP A 269 -37.71 39.08 -11.32
C ASP A 269 -38.81 38.60 -10.36
N ARG A 270 -39.81 37.92 -10.91
CA ARG A 270 -40.81 37.20 -10.12
C ARG A 270 -40.13 36.01 -9.44
N GLU A 271 -40.49 35.75 -8.19
CA GLU A 271 -40.13 34.48 -7.53
C GLU A 271 -40.88 33.33 -8.21
N SER A 272 -40.12 32.45 -8.85
CA SER A 272 -40.66 31.43 -9.75
C SER A 272 -40.88 30.10 -9.03
N LEU A 273 -42.08 29.55 -9.16
CA LEU A 273 -42.36 28.15 -8.87
C LEU A 273 -42.36 27.39 -10.19
N TYR A 274 -41.67 26.24 -10.22
CA TYR A 274 -41.63 25.35 -11.37
C TYR A 274 -42.25 24.00 -11.02
N GLU A 275 -43.01 23.44 -11.95
CA GLU A 275 -43.44 22.06 -11.93
C GLU A 275 -42.49 21.22 -12.78
N ILE A 276 -42.14 20.05 -12.27
CA ILE A 276 -41.20 19.14 -12.90
C ILE A 276 -41.98 17.95 -13.44
N PHE A 277 -41.74 17.64 -14.70
CA PHE A 277 -42.40 16.57 -15.43
C PHE A 277 -41.38 15.56 -15.94
N GLN A 278 -41.80 14.31 -16.04
CA GLN A 278 -41.04 13.26 -16.70
C GLN A 278 -41.85 12.67 -17.85
N PHE A 279 -41.19 12.43 -18.98
CA PHE A 279 -41.78 11.74 -20.12
C PHE A 279 -41.70 10.23 -19.90
N GLN A 280 -42.84 9.60 -19.63
CA GLN A 280 -42.90 8.20 -19.21
C GLN A 280 -43.69 7.35 -20.19
N ARG A 281 -43.26 6.10 -20.36
CA ARG A 281 -43.99 5.09 -21.12
C ARG A 281 -44.94 4.35 -20.17
N ARG A 282 -46.24 4.49 -20.37
CA ARG A 282 -47.24 3.74 -19.61
C ARG A 282 -47.78 2.54 -20.39
N PRO A 283 -47.94 1.37 -19.73
CA PRO A 283 -48.59 0.23 -20.35
C PRO A 283 -50.09 0.53 -20.55
N ALA A 284 -50.54 0.51 -21.81
CA ALA A 284 -51.92 0.76 -22.15
C ALA A 284 -52.70 -0.57 -22.15
N GLY A 285 -53.09 -1.07 -20.97
CA GLY A 285 -53.88 -2.30 -20.86
C GLY A 285 -53.27 -3.52 -21.54
N LYS A 286 -54.02 -4.64 -21.63
CA LYS A 286 -53.50 -5.91 -22.14
C LYS A 286 -53.35 -5.97 -23.67
N ASN A 287 -53.99 -5.07 -24.42
CA ASN A 287 -54.09 -5.13 -25.90
C ASN A 287 -53.84 -3.79 -26.63
N ALA A 288 -53.29 -2.75 -25.98
CA ALA A 288 -52.98 -1.48 -26.66
C ALA A 288 -51.49 -1.13 -26.57
N SER A 289 -51.00 -0.46 -27.61
CA SER A 289 -49.64 0.07 -27.68
C SER A 289 -49.37 0.99 -26.50
N SER A 290 -48.21 0.84 -25.86
CA SER A 290 -47.77 1.71 -24.78
C SER A 290 -47.90 3.19 -25.15
N VAL A 291 -48.52 3.96 -24.26
CA VAL A 291 -48.75 5.40 -24.46
C VAL A 291 -47.64 6.17 -23.75
N PHE A 292 -47.07 7.15 -24.43
CA PHE A 292 -46.12 8.07 -23.83
C PHE A 292 -46.83 9.34 -23.36
N GLU A 293 -46.59 9.75 -22.12
CA GLU A 293 -47.18 10.95 -21.55
C GLU A 293 -46.23 11.66 -20.56
N TYR A 294 -46.47 12.96 -20.37
CA TYR A 294 -45.80 13.74 -19.35
C TYR A 294 -46.52 13.59 -18.01
N VAL A 295 -45.81 13.07 -17.01
CA VAL A 295 -46.30 12.90 -15.65
C VAL A 295 -45.59 13.91 -14.74
N LYS A 296 -46.34 14.60 -13.89
CA LYS A 296 -45.76 15.49 -12.87
C LYS A 296 -45.03 14.63 -11.83
N ILE A 297 -43.75 14.90 -11.62
CA ILE A 297 -42.87 14.16 -10.70
C ILE A 297 -42.36 15.01 -9.53
N GLY A 298 -42.61 16.32 -9.55
CA GLY A 298 -42.14 17.19 -8.49
C GLY A 298 -42.37 18.67 -8.74
N THR A 299 -41.80 19.48 -7.85
CA THR A 299 -41.87 20.93 -7.85
C THR A 299 -40.55 21.54 -7.40
N TRP A 300 -40.28 22.75 -7.86
CA TRP A 300 -39.17 23.57 -7.37
C TRP A 300 -39.71 24.94 -6.98
N GLY A 301 -39.38 25.40 -5.78
CA GLY A 301 -39.82 26.67 -5.21
C GLY A 301 -38.94 27.04 -4.03
N ASP A 302 -38.82 28.33 -3.74
CA ASP A 302 -37.98 28.84 -2.64
C ASP A 302 -36.53 28.29 -2.64
N ASP A 303 -35.94 28.11 -3.83
CA ASP A 303 -34.62 27.49 -4.06
C ASP A 303 -34.51 26.00 -3.58
N HIS A 304 -35.61 25.33 -3.26
CA HIS A 304 -35.66 23.90 -2.87
C HIS A 304 -36.29 23.02 -3.96
N LEU A 305 -35.78 21.80 -4.09
CA LEU A 305 -36.26 20.79 -5.04
C LEU A 305 -37.02 19.68 -4.30
N GLU A 306 -38.27 19.45 -4.68
CA GLU A 306 -39.09 18.35 -4.18
C GLU A 306 -39.41 17.39 -5.32
N LEU A 307 -38.87 16.16 -5.26
CA LEU A 307 -39.13 15.11 -6.24
C LEU A 307 -39.79 13.91 -5.55
N ASP A 308 -40.84 13.38 -6.17
CA ASP A 308 -41.46 12.14 -5.77
C ASP A 308 -40.74 10.95 -6.43
N ASN A 309 -39.84 10.33 -5.67
CA ASN A 309 -39.05 9.19 -6.12
C ASN A 309 -39.93 7.98 -6.52
N SER A 310 -41.13 7.85 -5.96
CA SER A 310 -42.06 6.75 -6.27
C SER A 310 -42.74 6.90 -7.64
N SER A 311 -42.80 8.13 -8.14
CA SER A 311 -43.37 8.47 -9.45
C SER A 311 -42.35 8.43 -10.59
N LEU A 312 -41.04 8.37 -10.30
CA LEU A 312 -39.99 8.33 -11.32
C LEU A 312 -40.00 7.00 -12.08
N ARG A 313 -39.95 7.07 -13.41
CA ARG A 313 -39.81 5.90 -14.29
C ARG A 313 -38.74 6.20 -15.33
N TRP A 314 -37.70 5.39 -15.31
CA TRP A 314 -36.54 5.52 -16.19
C TRP A 314 -36.64 4.60 -17.38
N GLY A 315 -37.49 3.57 -17.40
CA GLY A 315 -37.56 2.60 -18.51
C GLY A 315 -36.25 1.81 -18.69
N THR A 316 -35.42 1.76 -17.65
CA THR A 316 -34.26 0.87 -17.54
C THR A 316 -34.71 -0.45 -16.91
N PRO A 317 -34.00 -1.58 -17.14
CA PRO A 317 -34.39 -2.87 -16.56
C PRO A 317 -34.58 -2.83 -15.03
N ASP A 318 -33.75 -2.04 -14.33
CA ASP A 318 -33.76 -1.92 -12.88
C ASP A 318 -34.59 -0.72 -12.38
N GLU A 319 -35.17 0.08 -13.27
CA GLU A 319 -35.87 1.36 -12.97
C GLU A 319 -35.05 2.31 -12.07
N VAL A 320 -33.72 2.27 -12.20
CA VAL A 320 -32.78 3.18 -11.53
C VAL A 320 -32.33 4.28 -12.49
N ALA A 321 -32.08 5.47 -11.95
CA ALA A 321 -31.51 6.58 -12.69
C ALA A 321 -30.16 6.16 -13.33
N PRO A 322 -29.89 6.57 -14.58
CA PRO A 322 -28.63 6.25 -15.25
C PRO A 322 -27.43 6.81 -14.49
N ARG A 323 -26.30 6.10 -14.49
CA ARG A 323 -25.03 6.66 -13.98
C ARG A 323 -24.36 7.50 -15.07
N SER A 324 -24.02 8.76 -14.76
CA SER A 324 -23.31 9.69 -15.65
C SER A 324 -22.14 10.33 -14.89
N VAL A 325 -21.03 9.59 -14.85
CA VAL A 325 -19.81 9.94 -14.09
C VAL A 325 -18.60 9.69 -14.98
N CYS A 326 -17.61 10.58 -14.92
CA CYS A 326 -16.41 10.47 -15.77
C CYS A 326 -15.44 9.39 -15.28
N SER A 327 -15.20 9.32 -13.98
CA SER A 327 -14.27 8.37 -13.38
C SER A 327 -14.88 7.74 -12.14
N GLU A 328 -14.77 6.43 -12.03
CA GLU A 328 -15.22 5.72 -10.84
C GLU A 328 -14.28 6.00 -9.67
N PRO A 329 -14.78 5.92 -8.42
CA PRO A 329 -13.93 5.98 -7.24
C PRO A 329 -12.83 4.91 -7.30
N CYS A 330 -11.60 5.31 -6.98
CA CYS A 330 -10.47 4.39 -6.99
C CYS A 330 -10.53 3.40 -5.83
N GLY A 331 -10.02 2.18 -6.05
CA GLY A 331 -9.82 1.19 -4.99
C GLY A 331 -8.70 1.55 -4.01
N PHE A 332 -8.57 0.77 -2.94
CA PHE A 332 -7.51 0.95 -1.95
C PHE A 332 -6.11 0.83 -2.57
N GLY A 333 -5.18 1.70 -2.16
CA GLY A 333 -3.79 1.71 -2.65
C GLY A 333 -3.59 2.47 -3.97
N TYR A 334 -4.64 3.11 -4.49
CA TYR A 334 -4.58 3.95 -5.68
C TYR A 334 -4.79 5.43 -5.32
N ARG A 335 -4.10 6.30 -6.05
CA ARG A 335 -4.30 7.75 -6.03
C ARG A 335 -4.94 8.21 -7.35
N THR A 336 -5.70 9.28 -7.28
CA THR A 336 -6.34 9.94 -8.41
C THR A 336 -5.36 10.90 -9.09
N VAL A 337 -5.25 10.81 -10.41
CA VAL A 337 -4.42 11.70 -11.23
C VAL A 337 -5.25 12.23 -12.39
N ALA A 338 -5.11 13.52 -12.73
CA ALA A 338 -5.75 14.03 -13.94
C ALA A 338 -5.07 13.41 -15.19
N PRO A 339 -5.82 12.77 -16.11
CA PRO A 339 -5.23 12.05 -17.24
C PRO A 339 -4.52 12.98 -18.24
N ASN A 340 -4.99 14.23 -18.37
CA ASN A 340 -4.34 15.27 -19.14
C ASN A 340 -4.65 16.65 -18.54
N LYS A 341 -3.90 17.69 -18.93
CA LYS A 341 -4.10 19.07 -18.45
C LYS A 341 -5.46 19.66 -18.86
N GLU A 342 -6.07 19.10 -19.91
CA GLU A 342 -7.37 19.51 -20.44
C GLU A 342 -8.54 18.70 -19.85
N ALA A 343 -8.26 17.70 -19.00
CA ALA A 343 -9.27 16.91 -18.35
C ALA A 343 -10.16 17.80 -17.49
N ALA A 344 -11.46 17.53 -17.58
CA ALA A 344 -12.43 17.99 -16.60
C ALA A 344 -11.99 17.64 -15.17
N THR A 345 -12.23 18.54 -14.21
CA THR A 345 -11.82 18.35 -12.80
C THR A 345 -12.43 17.09 -12.15
N CYS A 346 -13.55 16.58 -12.68
CA CYS A 346 -14.20 15.34 -12.22
C CYS A 346 -13.68 14.06 -12.90
N CYS A 347 -12.71 14.19 -13.81
CA CYS A 347 -12.12 13.09 -14.53
C CYS A 347 -10.73 12.81 -13.97
N TRP A 348 -10.55 11.63 -13.39
CA TRP A 348 -9.27 11.15 -12.90
C TRP A 348 -8.98 9.73 -13.40
N GLU A 349 -7.72 9.36 -13.36
CA GLU A 349 -7.22 8.02 -13.54
C GLU A 349 -6.69 7.49 -12.21
N CYS A 350 -6.95 6.21 -11.94
CA CYS A 350 -6.50 5.55 -10.72
C CYS A 350 -5.11 4.98 -10.95
N VAL A 351 -4.10 5.60 -10.34
CA VAL A 351 -2.70 5.19 -10.44
C VAL A 351 -2.27 4.54 -9.13
N PRO A 352 -1.69 3.33 -9.14
CA PRO A 352 -1.24 2.68 -7.91
C PRO A 352 -0.11 3.47 -7.25
N CYS A 353 -0.05 3.46 -5.92
CA CYS A 353 1.14 3.93 -5.21
C CYS A 353 2.32 2.98 -5.49
N ASP A 354 3.48 3.54 -5.81
CA ASP A 354 4.60 2.87 -6.49
C ASP A 354 5.34 1.83 -5.60
N ASN A 355 5.24 1.97 -4.28
CA ASN A 355 5.99 1.15 -3.33
C ASN A 355 5.07 0.40 -2.37
N LYS A 356 5.43 -0.86 -2.07
CA LYS A 356 4.84 -1.73 -1.02
C LYS A 356 4.74 -1.05 0.36
N TYR A 357 5.44 0.06 0.56
CA TYR A 357 5.56 0.80 1.82
C TYR A 357 4.84 2.14 1.82
N GLN A 358 3.96 2.40 0.84
CA GLN A 358 3.22 3.65 0.75
C GLN A 358 1.77 3.50 1.20
N ILE A 359 1.26 4.54 1.85
CA ILE A 359 -0.16 4.73 2.18
C ILE A 359 -0.72 5.91 1.39
N VAL A 360 -2.02 5.88 1.16
CA VAL A 360 -2.77 7.00 0.56
C VAL A 360 -3.17 7.94 1.69
N LEU A 361 -2.53 9.12 1.78
CA LEU A 361 -2.89 10.14 2.79
C LEU A 361 -4.15 10.89 2.37
N ASN A 362 -4.18 11.28 1.10
CA ASN A 362 -5.29 11.98 0.46
C ASN A 362 -5.53 11.35 -0.90
N ALA A 363 -6.71 11.56 -1.49
CA ALA A 363 -7.08 10.99 -2.79
C ALA A 363 -6.01 11.16 -3.88
N THR A 364 -5.20 12.24 -3.84
CA THR A 364 -4.17 12.56 -4.83
C THR A 364 -2.74 12.21 -4.41
N LEU A 365 -2.45 11.96 -3.11
CA LEU A 365 -1.09 11.90 -2.56
C LEU A 365 -0.81 10.60 -1.79
N CYS A 366 0.27 9.92 -2.19
CA CYS A 366 0.84 8.79 -1.46
C CYS A 366 1.99 9.27 -0.55
N SER A 367 2.15 8.65 0.62
CA SER A 367 3.28 8.88 1.54
C SER A 367 3.91 7.56 1.98
N ASN A 368 5.21 7.58 2.26
CA ASN A 368 5.94 6.41 2.74
C ASN A 368 5.73 6.18 4.23
N CYS A 369 5.54 4.93 4.63
CA CYS A 369 5.62 4.51 6.03
C CYS A 369 7.05 4.62 6.58
N GLU A 370 7.14 4.94 7.86
CA GLU A 370 8.39 4.96 8.63
C GLU A 370 9.05 3.58 8.68
N LEU A 371 10.37 3.57 8.92
CA LEU A 371 11.15 2.34 9.07
C LEU A 371 10.59 1.49 10.22
N GLY A 372 10.32 0.21 9.93
CA GLY A 372 9.70 -0.70 10.89
C GLY A 372 8.18 -0.71 10.87
N SER A 373 7.54 -0.04 9.90
CA SER A 373 6.11 -0.11 9.64
C SER A 373 5.79 -0.39 8.17
N VAL A 374 4.70 -1.10 7.92
CA VAL A 374 4.16 -1.43 6.59
C VAL A 374 2.70 -0.99 6.47
N PRO A 375 2.21 -0.68 5.26
CA PRO A 375 0.81 -0.35 5.05
C PRO A 375 -0.10 -1.50 5.49
N ASN A 376 -1.26 -1.15 6.05
CA ASN A 376 -2.31 -2.10 6.31
C ASN A 376 -2.98 -2.57 5.00
N ARG A 377 -3.90 -3.54 5.10
CA ARG A 377 -4.62 -4.11 3.95
C ARG A 377 -5.40 -3.06 3.12
N PHE A 378 -5.77 -1.94 3.73
CA PHE A 378 -6.53 -0.86 3.10
C PHE A 378 -5.65 0.30 2.63
N PHE A 379 -4.32 0.23 2.80
CA PHE A 379 -3.35 1.25 2.43
C PHE A 379 -3.66 2.66 2.99
N ASN A 380 -4.37 2.74 4.13
CA ASN A 380 -4.71 4.02 4.77
C ASN A 380 -3.91 4.30 6.04
N GLU A 381 -3.30 3.27 6.64
CA GLU A 381 -2.55 3.40 7.89
C GLU A 381 -1.29 2.53 7.85
N CYS A 382 -0.21 3.02 8.48
CA CYS A 382 1.03 2.27 8.66
C CYS A 382 0.96 1.45 9.96
N GLN A 383 1.10 0.12 9.84
CA GLN A 383 1.14 -0.82 10.95
C GLN A 383 2.57 -1.27 11.27
N PRO A 384 2.95 -1.38 12.55
CA PRO A 384 4.30 -1.78 12.93
C PRO A 384 4.56 -3.24 12.57
N LEU A 385 5.79 -3.53 12.11
CA LEU A 385 6.20 -4.90 11.84
C LEU A 385 6.21 -5.74 13.13
N PRO A 386 5.79 -7.01 13.05
CA PRO A 386 5.96 -7.95 14.15
C PRO A 386 7.44 -8.24 14.38
N VAL A 387 7.82 -8.49 15.63
CA VAL A 387 9.20 -8.82 15.99
C VAL A 387 9.45 -10.29 15.67
N GLU A 388 10.44 -10.56 14.82
CA GLU A 388 10.90 -11.91 14.58
C GLU A 388 11.79 -12.37 15.73
N THR A 389 11.34 -13.40 16.44
CA THR A 389 12.11 -14.06 17.49
C THR A 389 12.44 -15.47 17.06
N ILE A 390 13.61 -15.96 17.46
CA ILE A 390 13.98 -17.36 17.26
C ILE A 390 13.05 -18.20 18.12
N GLN A 391 12.20 -18.99 17.48
CA GLN A 391 11.36 -19.94 18.20
C GLN A 391 12.26 -21.05 18.76
N LEU A 392 12.16 -21.32 20.07
CA LEU A 392 12.95 -22.35 20.77
C LEU A 392 12.72 -23.77 20.19
N GLY A 393 11.59 -23.99 19.52
CA GLY A 393 11.29 -25.24 18.81
C GLY A 393 11.93 -25.37 17.42
N SER A 394 12.64 -24.36 16.93
CA SER A 394 13.32 -24.42 15.63
C SER A 394 14.53 -25.36 15.67
N VAL A 395 14.83 -26.01 14.55
CA VAL A 395 16.02 -26.88 14.40
C VAL A 395 17.31 -26.12 14.73
N TRP A 396 17.37 -24.85 14.35
CA TRP A 396 18.48 -23.94 14.62
C TRP A 396 18.72 -23.73 16.11
N ALA A 397 17.66 -23.68 16.92
CA ALA A 397 17.77 -23.59 18.37
C ALA A 397 18.07 -24.96 19.02
N LEU A 398 17.42 -26.01 18.54
CA LEU A 398 17.47 -27.35 19.15
C LEU A 398 18.87 -28.00 19.05
N LEU A 399 19.56 -27.80 17.92
CA LEU A 399 20.91 -28.36 17.68
C LEU A 399 21.94 -27.92 18.75
N PRO A 400 22.21 -26.62 18.97
CA PRO A 400 23.17 -26.19 20.00
C PRO A 400 22.68 -26.49 21.42
N MET A 401 21.37 -26.41 21.72
CA MET A 401 20.85 -26.74 23.05
C MET A 401 21.11 -28.20 23.44
N THR A 402 20.83 -29.14 22.53
CA THR A 402 21.04 -30.57 22.78
C THR A 402 22.52 -30.91 22.92
N PHE A 403 23.38 -30.31 22.09
CA PHE A 403 24.82 -30.49 22.19
C PHE A 403 25.38 -29.96 23.53
N SER A 404 24.97 -28.76 23.96
CA SER A 404 25.40 -28.20 25.25
C SER A 404 24.86 -28.97 26.45
N PHE A 405 23.64 -29.52 26.36
CA PHE A 405 23.09 -30.38 27.40
C PHE A 405 23.92 -31.66 27.57
N LEU A 406 24.24 -32.35 26.47
CA LEU A 406 25.10 -33.54 26.50
C LEU A 406 26.50 -33.21 27.03
N GLY A 407 27.04 -32.06 26.64
CA GLY A 407 28.31 -31.54 27.17
C GLY A 407 28.29 -31.35 28.68
N LEU A 408 27.22 -30.77 29.22
CA LEU A 408 27.04 -30.54 30.66
C LEU A 408 26.88 -31.86 31.43
N VAL A 409 26.13 -32.82 30.90
CA VAL A 409 26.03 -34.17 31.50
C VAL A 409 27.42 -34.84 31.55
N TRP A 410 28.20 -34.69 30.46
CA TRP A 410 29.55 -35.23 30.40
C TRP A 410 30.51 -34.53 31.38
N THR A 411 30.47 -33.20 31.51
CA THR A 411 31.32 -32.49 32.49
C THR A 411 31.00 -32.87 33.93
N VAL A 412 29.72 -33.08 34.25
CA VAL A 412 29.29 -33.58 35.56
C VAL A 412 29.84 -34.99 35.81
N PHE A 413 29.77 -35.88 34.82
CA PHE A 413 30.39 -37.21 34.92
C PHE A 413 31.89 -37.12 35.20
N VAL A 414 32.62 -36.28 34.46
CA VAL A 414 34.05 -36.03 34.69
C VAL A 414 34.29 -35.51 36.11
N LEU A 415 33.50 -34.54 36.58
CA LEU A 415 33.61 -33.97 37.92
C LEU A 415 33.42 -35.04 39.00
N VAL A 416 32.38 -35.87 38.89
CA VAL A 416 32.09 -36.96 39.84
C VAL A 416 33.26 -37.95 39.91
N VAL A 417 33.82 -38.36 38.78
CA VAL A 417 34.99 -39.25 38.74
C VAL A 417 36.20 -38.58 39.40
N PHE A 418 36.45 -37.31 39.11
CA PHE A 418 37.57 -36.56 39.69
C PHE A 418 37.46 -36.39 41.21
N VAL A 419 36.25 -36.14 41.72
CA VAL A 419 35.97 -36.06 43.16
C VAL A 419 36.14 -37.43 43.82
N ARG A 420 35.59 -38.49 43.22
CA ARG A 420 35.64 -39.86 43.77
C ARG A 420 37.05 -40.45 43.84
N TYR A 421 37.89 -40.14 42.85
CA TYR A 421 39.27 -40.62 42.73
C TYR A 421 40.30 -39.54 43.06
N ASN A 422 39.92 -38.49 43.79
CA ASN A 422 40.77 -37.33 44.04
C ASN A 422 42.12 -37.69 44.68
N ASN A 423 42.23 -38.80 45.41
CA ASN A 423 43.44 -39.22 46.13
C ASN A 423 44.42 -40.01 45.26
N THR A 424 44.06 -40.34 44.02
CA THR A 424 44.96 -41.03 43.09
C THR A 424 46.19 -40.18 42.73
N PRO A 425 47.39 -40.77 42.60
CA PRO A 425 48.61 -40.01 42.34
C PRO A 425 48.57 -39.24 41.01
N ILE A 426 47.87 -39.75 40.00
CA ILE A 426 47.69 -39.07 38.70
C ILE A 426 46.90 -37.75 38.85
N ILE A 427 45.73 -37.80 39.51
CA ILE A 427 44.86 -36.62 39.70
C ILE A 427 45.54 -35.61 40.63
N ARG A 428 46.21 -36.10 41.68
CA ARG A 428 46.98 -35.25 42.62
C ARG A 428 48.17 -34.55 41.96
N ALA A 429 48.88 -35.22 41.04
CA ALA A 429 50.01 -34.64 40.32
C ALA A 429 49.58 -33.49 39.38
N SER A 430 48.45 -33.67 38.68
CA SER A 430 47.93 -32.70 37.71
C SER A 430 47.47 -31.37 38.34
N GLY A 431 47.20 -31.34 39.65
CA GLY A 431 46.75 -30.15 40.38
C GLY A 431 45.23 -30.09 40.47
N ARG A 432 44.66 -30.78 41.48
CA ARG A 432 43.22 -31.02 41.66
C ARG A 432 42.39 -29.74 41.66
N GLU A 433 42.83 -28.74 42.43
CA GLU A 433 42.12 -27.45 42.56
C GLU A 433 41.97 -26.74 41.21
N LEU A 434 43.04 -26.69 40.40
CA LEU A 434 43.01 -26.06 39.07
C LEU A 434 42.12 -26.84 38.09
N CYS A 435 42.04 -28.16 38.23
CA CYS A 435 41.15 -28.98 37.41
C CYS A 435 39.68 -28.73 37.75
N TYR A 436 39.34 -28.48 39.02
CA TYR A 436 37.98 -28.07 39.42
C TYR A 436 37.62 -26.68 38.90
N VAL A 437 38.54 -25.71 38.99
CA VAL A 437 38.34 -24.36 38.43
C VAL A 437 38.11 -24.44 36.91
N MET A 438 38.90 -25.26 36.21
CA MET A 438 38.75 -25.47 34.77
C MET A 438 37.40 -26.12 34.41
N LEU A 439 36.95 -27.14 35.17
CA LEU A 439 35.62 -27.76 34.98
C LEU A 439 34.48 -26.78 35.26
N ALA A 440 34.63 -25.87 36.22
CA ALA A 440 33.66 -24.81 36.49
C ALA A 440 33.55 -23.83 35.31
N GLY A 441 34.68 -23.42 34.72
CA GLY A 441 34.71 -22.59 33.51
C GLY A 441 34.04 -23.26 32.30
N VAL A 442 34.36 -24.53 32.04
CA VAL A 442 33.74 -25.33 30.96
C VAL A 442 32.23 -25.47 31.17
N SER A 443 31.78 -25.70 32.40
CA SER A 443 30.35 -25.80 32.71
C SER A 443 29.63 -24.47 32.45
N MET A 444 30.26 -23.34 32.80
CA MET A 444 29.76 -22.01 32.45
C MET A 444 29.68 -21.78 30.94
N SER A 445 30.67 -22.24 30.16
CA SER A 445 30.64 -22.14 28.70
C SER A 445 29.47 -22.90 28.07
N TYR A 446 29.12 -24.10 28.55
CA TYR A 446 27.91 -24.80 28.09
C TYR A 446 26.61 -24.10 28.53
N CYS A 447 26.59 -23.50 29.73
CA CYS A 447 25.45 -22.69 30.18
C CYS A 447 25.24 -21.44 29.29
N MET A 448 26.31 -20.84 28.75
CA MET A 448 26.21 -19.67 27.87
C MET A 448 25.38 -19.92 26.62
N THR A 449 25.40 -21.14 26.09
CA THR A 449 24.57 -21.51 24.94
C THR A 449 23.09 -21.25 25.22
N PHE A 450 22.58 -21.63 26.38
CA PHE A 450 21.18 -21.39 26.75
C PHE A 450 20.86 -19.90 26.92
N ILE A 451 21.81 -19.12 27.44
CA ILE A 451 21.63 -17.66 27.61
C ILE A 451 21.66 -16.94 26.25
N MET A 452 22.51 -17.37 25.31
CA MET A 452 22.59 -16.82 23.96
C MET A 452 21.34 -17.11 23.13
N LEU A 453 20.70 -18.25 23.34
CA LEU A 453 19.46 -18.62 22.65
C LEU A 453 18.19 -18.09 23.33
N ALA A 454 18.28 -17.67 24.59
CA ALA A 454 17.14 -17.08 25.29
C ALA A 454 16.70 -15.78 24.61
N PRO A 455 15.40 -15.44 24.68
CA PRO A 455 14.92 -14.18 24.12
C PRO A 455 15.68 -12.98 24.73
N PRO A 456 16.08 -11.99 23.90
CA PRO A 456 16.85 -10.85 24.37
C PRO A 456 16.00 -9.98 25.29
N THR A 457 16.44 -9.87 26.53
CA THR A 457 15.89 -9.03 27.59
C THR A 457 17.06 -8.28 28.23
N PRO A 458 16.82 -7.15 28.92
CA PRO A 458 17.89 -6.44 29.64
C PRO A 458 18.71 -7.36 30.56
N VAL A 459 18.07 -8.35 31.19
CA VAL A 459 18.70 -9.33 32.06
C VAL A 459 19.55 -10.33 31.27
N THR A 460 19.01 -10.94 30.20
CA THR A 460 19.79 -11.88 29.38
C THR A 460 20.95 -11.19 28.68
N CYS A 461 20.77 -9.96 28.20
CA CYS A 461 21.85 -9.12 27.66
C CYS A 461 22.94 -8.82 28.69
N GLY A 462 22.57 -8.59 29.97
CA GLY A 462 23.53 -8.45 31.06
C GLY A 462 24.35 -9.71 31.28
N PHE A 463 23.70 -10.87 31.34
CA PHE A 463 24.40 -12.16 31.48
C PHE A 463 25.32 -12.47 30.30
N LEU A 464 24.91 -12.13 29.07
CA LEU A 464 25.74 -12.29 27.88
C LEU A 464 27.01 -11.42 27.93
N ARG A 465 26.91 -10.18 28.42
CA ARG A 465 28.07 -9.31 28.59
C ARG A 465 29.06 -9.86 29.63
N ILE A 466 28.56 -10.33 30.77
CA ILE A 466 29.41 -10.77 31.89
C ILE A 466 30.02 -12.15 31.61
N PHE A 467 29.18 -13.13 31.31
CA PHE A 467 29.62 -14.53 31.38
C PHE A 467 30.30 -15.03 30.10
N ASN A 468 30.08 -14.37 28.95
CA ASN A 468 30.76 -14.71 27.70
C ASN A 468 32.29 -14.54 27.84
N GLY A 469 32.74 -13.40 28.39
CA GLY A 469 34.16 -13.15 28.67
C GLY A 469 34.68 -13.92 29.89
N LEU A 470 33.88 -14.00 30.96
CA LEU A 470 34.30 -14.65 32.21
C LEU A 470 34.56 -16.15 32.07
N SER A 471 33.72 -16.87 31.32
CA SER A 471 33.86 -18.32 31.15
C SER A 471 35.21 -18.70 30.50
N LEU A 472 35.59 -17.98 29.43
CA LEU A 472 36.87 -18.12 28.75
C LEU A 472 38.04 -17.75 29.68
N SER A 473 37.92 -16.64 30.42
CA SER A 473 38.97 -16.18 31.34
C SER A 473 39.26 -17.22 32.42
N ILE A 474 38.25 -17.89 32.97
CA ILE A 474 38.42 -18.96 33.96
C ILE A 474 39.18 -20.16 33.38
N ILE A 475 38.79 -20.61 32.18
CA ILE A 475 39.44 -21.74 31.50
C ILE A 475 40.91 -21.39 31.21
N TYR A 476 41.18 -20.24 30.58
CA TYR A 476 42.54 -19.86 30.19
C TYR A 476 43.43 -19.52 31.38
N SER A 477 42.90 -18.89 32.44
CA SER A 477 43.66 -18.64 33.66
C SER A 477 44.11 -19.94 34.33
N ALA A 478 43.23 -20.97 34.35
CA ALA A 478 43.57 -22.28 34.89
C ALA A 478 44.62 -23.00 34.04
N ILE A 479 44.48 -23.01 32.70
CA ILE A 479 45.45 -23.64 31.80
C ILE A 479 46.80 -22.90 31.83
N PHE A 480 46.79 -21.57 31.85
CA PHE A 480 47.99 -20.75 31.98
C PHE A 480 48.73 -21.07 33.27
N THR A 481 48.02 -21.06 34.41
CA THR A 481 48.60 -21.37 35.72
C THR A 481 49.23 -22.76 35.75
N LYS A 482 48.57 -23.72 35.11
CA LYS A 482 49.06 -25.11 34.98
C LYS A 482 50.29 -25.22 34.10
N THR A 483 50.32 -24.55 32.96
CA THR A 483 51.46 -24.51 32.02
C THR A 483 52.64 -23.74 32.63
N ASN A 484 52.37 -22.66 33.36
CA ASN A 484 53.37 -21.87 34.09
C ASN A 484 54.04 -22.73 35.18
N ARG A 485 53.25 -23.48 35.97
CA ARG A 485 53.78 -24.47 36.93
C ARG A 485 54.72 -25.46 36.23
N LEU A 486 54.31 -26.03 35.09
CA LEU A 486 55.12 -26.99 34.33
C LEU A 486 56.44 -26.37 33.86
N SER A 487 56.37 -25.20 33.23
CA SER A 487 57.55 -24.45 32.76
C SER A 487 58.54 -24.17 33.90
N ARG A 488 58.05 -23.80 35.09
CA ARG A 488 58.90 -23.48 36.26
C ARG A 488 59.57 -24.72 36.88
N ILE A 489 58.92 -25.88 36.82
CA ILE A 489 59.49 -27.15 37.31
C ILE A 489 60.60 -27.62 36.37
N PHE A 490 60.36 -27.64 35.06
CA PHE A 490 61.31 -28.20 34.09
C PHE A 490 62.46 -27.25 33.73
N ASN A 491 62.24 -25.92 33.65
CA ASN A 491 63.33 -24.97 33.38
C ASN A 491 64.28 -24.76 34.56
N ARG A 492 63.90 -25.14 35.78
CA ARG A 492 64.79 -25.06 36.97
C ARG A 492 65.55 -26.35 37.25
N GLY A 493 65.05 -27.50 36.80
CA GLY A 493 65.68 -28.82 37.01
C GLY A 493 67.09 -28.96 36.42
N ILE A 494 67.51 -28.04 35.55
CA ILE A 494 68.84 -28.05 34.93
C ILE A 494 69.83 -27.10 35.64
N LYS A 495 69.39 -26.19 36.54
CA LYS A 495 70.27 -25.10 37.05
C LYS A 495 70.40 -24.86 38.56
N SER A 496 69.72 -25.54 39.49
CA SER A 496 70.15 -25.50 40.92
C SER A 496 69.33 -26.36 41.89
N LEU A 497 70.05 -27.12 42.71
CA LEU A 497 69.57 -27.99 43.79
C LEU A 497 69.31 -27.28 45.15
N MET A 498 69.26 -25.94 45.23
CA MET A 498 69.38 -25.24 46.53
C MET A 498 68.30 -24.18 46.91
N LYS A 499 67.08 -24.19 46.36
CA LYS A 499 65.97 -23.41 46.99
C LYS A 499 64.58 -23.94 46.63
N LYS A 500 63.70 -24.08 47.65
CA LYS A 500 62.28 -24.43 47.46
C LYS A 500 61.66 -23.42 46.47
N PRO A 501 61.06 -23.86 45.35
CA PRO A 501 60.57 -22.92 44.35
C PRO A 501 59.38 -22.13 44.94
N SER A 502 59.52 -20.80 45.00
CA SER A 502 58.41 -19.90 45.36
C SER A 502 57.23 -20.11 44.40
N TYR A 503 55.97 -19.86 44.75
CA TYR A 503 54.81 -20.01 43.86
C TYR A 503 54.51 -21.41 43.26
N THR A 504 55.11 -22.50 43.76
CA THR A 504 54.79 -23.87 43.29
C THR A 504 53.79 -24.60 44.19
N SER A 505 53.41 -23.98 45.31
CA SER A 505 52.40 -24.50 46.25
C SER A 505 50.97 -24.41 45.67
N PRO A 506 50.08 -25.40 45.88
CA PRO A 506 48.69 -25.37 45.42
C PRO A 506 47.94 -24.09 45.82
N LYS A 507 48.13 -23.60 47.05
CA LYS A 507 47.51 -22.35 47.53
C LYS A 507 47.95 -21.15 46.69
N SER A 508 49.24 -21.10 46.34
CA SER A 508 49.79 -20.01 45.54
C SER A 508 49.38 -20.06 44.07
N GLN A 509 49.11 -21.26 43.53
CA GLN A 509 48.58 -21.43 42.17
C GLN A 509 47.12 -20.98 42.11
N LEU A 510 46.31 -21.32 43.12
CA LEU A 510 44.94 -20.87 43.19
C LEU A 510 44.87 -19.34 43.30
N ILE A 511 45.71 -18.72 44.15
CA ILE A 511 45.79 -17.26 44.26
C ILE A 511 46.14 -16.63 42.91
N LEU A 512 47.15 -17.13 42.18
CA LEU A 512 47.50 -16.61 40.85
C LEU A 512 46.32 -16.73 39.87
N CYS A 513 45.65 -17.88 39.84
CA CYS A 513 44.50 -18.11 38.98
C CYS A 513 43.35 -17.15 39.32
N CYS A 514 43.04 -16.98 40.60
CA CYS A 514 42.03 -16.03 41.07
C CYS A 514 42.40 -14.59 40.70
N CYS A 515 43.67 -14.18 40.86
CA CYS A 515 44.10 -12.84 40.45
C CYS A 515 43.89 -12.58 38.96
N LEU A 516 44.18 -13.56 38.08
CA LEU A 516 43.95 -13.43 36.64
C LEU A 516 42.44 -13.35 36.32
N VAL A 517 41.62 -14.19 36.93
CA VAL A 517 40.16 -14.14 36.76
C VAL A 517 39.57 -12.81 37.27
N SER A 518 40.05 -12.30 38.40
CA SER A 518 39.59 -11.03 38.98
C SER A 518 39.80 -9.84 38.04
N VAL A 519 40.83 -9.85 37.19
CA VAL A 519 41.03 -8.78 36.19
C VAL A 519 39.85 -8.70 35.22
N GLN A 520 39.37 -9.85 34.72
CA GLN A 520 38.19 -9.90 33.86
C GLN A 520 36.92 -9.47 34.61
N VAL A 521 36.71 -9.98 35.84
CA VAL A 521 35.52 -9.64 36.66
C VAL A 521 35.44 -8.14 36.93
N ILE A 522 36.55 -7.50 37.30
CA ILE A 522 36.59 -6.05 37.55
C ILE A 522 36.27 -5.29 36.26
N GLY A 523 36.81 -5.73 35.12
CA GLY A 523 36.50 -5.14 33.80
C GLY A 523 35.01 -5.22 33.46
N ASP A 524 34.42 -6.42 33.56
CA ASP A 524 33.01 -6.67 33.24
C ASP A 524 32.07 -5.87 34.15
N MET A 525 32.37 -5.81 35.45
CA MET A 525 31.55 -5.07 36.43
C MET A 525 31.68 -3.55 36.25
N THR A 526 32.87 -3.04 35.93
CA THR A 526 33.07 -1.62 35.61
C THR A 526 32.28 -1.25 34.35
N TRP A 527 32.32 -2.10 33.34
CA TRP A 527 31.58 -1.88 32.09
C TRP A 527 30.06 -1.87 32.31
N LEU A 528 29.55 -2.82 33.09
CA LEU A 528 28.12 -2.88 33.44
C LEU A 528 27.64 -1.66 34.21
N GLY A 529 28.51 -1.06 35.03
CA GLY A 529 28.23 0.17 35.77
C GLY A 529 28.21 1.42 34.89
N MET A 530 29.02 1.47 33.84
CA MET A 530 29.06 2.58 32.89
C MET A 530 27.91 2.54 31.87
N ASP A 531 27.57 1.35 31.37
CA ASP A 531 26.54 1.16 30.35
C ASP A 531 25.57 0.01 30.72
N LEU A 532 24.36 0.42 31.09
CA LEU A 532 23.30 -0.50 31.51
C LEU A 532 22.80 -1.34 30.33
N PRO A 533 22.63 -2.67 30.48
CA PRO A 533 22.21 -3.52 29.37
C PRO A 533 20.78 -3.18 28.94
N LYS A 534 20.63 -2.77 27.68
CA LYS A 534 19.34 -2.45 27.04
C LYS A 534 19.13 -3.33 25.82
N THR A 535 17.91 -3.35 25.30
CA THR A 535 17.58 -3.96 24.01
C THR A 535 17.29 -2.88 22.97
N LYS A 536 17.61 -3.15 21.70
CA LYS A 536 17.35 -2.27 20.56
C LYS A 536 16.67 -3.06 19.44
N PHE A 537 15.80 -2.41 18.69
CA PHE A 537 15.28 -2.94 17.44
C PHE A 537 16.27 -2.67 16.32
N ASP A 538 16.50 -3.68 15.51
CA ASP A 538 17.35 -3.60 14.33
C ASP A 538 16.54 -4.03 13.11
N TYR A 539 16.78 -3.32 11.99
CA TYR A 539 16.03 -3.47 10.75
C TYR A 539 17.02 -3.84 9.65
N PRO A 540 17.42 -5.12 9.54
CA PRO A 540 18.37 -5.55 8.52
C PRO A 540 17.82 -5.33 7.10
N ASP A 541 16.50 -5.47 6.94
CA ASP A 541 15.75 -5.11 5.74
C ASP A 541 14.48 -4.35 6.15
N ARG A 542 13.79 -3.72 5.19
CA ARG A 542 12.54 -2.98 5.46
C ARG A 542 11.36 -3.89 5.84
N ASP A 543 11.47 -5.20 5.53
CA ASP A 543 10.47 -6.24 5.81
C ASP A 543 10.75 -7.06 7.09
N HIS A 544 11.89 -6.85 7.76
CA HIS A 544 12.29 -7.64 8.92
C HIS A 544 12.58 -6.75 10.13
N LYS A 545 12.01 -7.11 11.29
CA LYS A 545 12.25 -6.42 12.57
C LYS A 545 12.79 -7.41 13.58
N VAL A 546 14.05 -7.24 13.97
CA VAL A 546 14.75 -8.14 14.90
C VAL A 546 15.05 -7.41 16.21
N LEU A 547 14.85 -8.08 17.34
CA LEU A 547 15.23 -7.55 18.65
C LEU A 547 16.65 -8.02 19.00
N ARG A 548 17.53 -7.09 19.38
CA ARG A 548 18.93 -7.36 19.77
C ARG A 548 19.29 -6.69 21.09
N CYS A 549 20.37 -7.15 21.71
CA CYS A 549 21.00 -6.39 22.78
C CYS A 549 21.62 -5.11 22.20
N ALA A 550 21.41 -3.98 22.88
CA ALA A 550 22.04 -2.71 22.54
C ALA A 550 23.50 -2.76 22.96
N VAL A 551 24.36 -3.22 22.03
CA VAL A 551 25.80 -3.29 22.23
C VAL A 551 26.49 -2.72 21.00
N ASP A 552 27.54 -1.93 21.23
CA ASP A 552 28.42 -1.43 20.18
C ASP A 552 29.47 -2.49 19.82
N ASP A 553 29.78 -2.64 18.54
CA ASP A 553 30.77 -3.63 18.08
C ASP A 553 32.15 -3.42 18.71
N VAL A 554 32.52 -2.14 18.93
CA VAL A 554 33.77 -1.77 19.61
C VAL A 554 33.77 -2.25 21.06
N ALA A 555 32.63 -2.15 21.76
CA ALA A 555 32.49 -2.60 23.13
C ALA A 555 32.73 -4.12 23.25
N ILE A 556 32.20 -4.90 22.31
CA ILE A 556 32.42 -6.36 22.26
C ILE A 556 33.91 -6.66 22.10
N VAL A 557 34.60 -6.01 21.16
CA VAL A 557 36.04 -6.23 20.92
C VAL A 557 36.87 -5.86 22.15
N VAL A 558 36.57 -4.73 22.80
CA VAL A 558 37.27 -4.28 24.00
C VAL A 558 37.05 -5.27 25.17
N SER A 559 35.82 -5.77 25.37
CA SER A 559 35.51 -6.74 26.43
C SER A 559 36.25 -8.08 26.27
N LEU A 560 36.59 -8.46 25.04
CA LEU A 560 37.32 -9.70 24.72
C LEU A 560 38.85 -9.50 24.65
N LEU A 561 39.35 -8.27 24.74
CA LEU A 561 40.79 -7.98 24.62
C LEU A 561 41.63 -8.70 25.67
N TYR A 562 41.16 -8.77 26.91
CA TYR A 562 41.88 -9.49 27.97
C TYR A 562 41.94 -11.01 27.69
N ASN A 563 40.85 -11.58 27.21
CA ASN A 563 40.80 -12.99 26.79
C ASN A 563 41.80 -13.26 25.65
N MET A 564 41.92 -12.36 24.68
CA MET A 564 42.93 -12.44 23.61
C MET A 564 44.36 -12.47 24.17
N ILE A 565 44.66 -11.59 25.14
CA ILE A 565 45.98 -11.54 25.80
C ILE A 565 46.24 -12.85 26.54
N LEU A 566 45.27 -13.40 27.27
CA LEU A 566 45.40 -14.69 27.95
C LEU A 566 45.67 -15.84 26.96
N ILE A 567 45.00 -15.87 25.80
CA ILE A 567 45.23 -16.89 24.76
C ILE A 567 46.65 -16.79 24.21
N VAL A 568 47.13 -15.58 23.91
CA VAL A 568 48.50 -15.36 23.43
C VAL A 568 49.52 -15.80 24.48
N LEU A 569 49.32 -15.42 25.74
CA LEU A 569 50.17 -15.84 26.86
C LEU A 569 50.18 -17.37 27.02
N CYS A 570 49.01 -18.02 26.96
CA CYS A 570 48.90 -19.48 27.00
C CYS A 570 49.68 -20.13 25.85
N THR A 571 49.59 -19.57 24.65
CA THR A 571 50.25 -20.09 23.44
C THR A 571 51.77 -19.95 23.52
N LEU A 572 52.28 -18.78 23.94
CA LEU A 572 53.71 -18.54 24.13
C LEU A 572 54.32 -19.50 25.15
N TYR A 573 53.62 -19.73 26.26
CA TYR A 573 54.08 -20.65 27.30
C TYR A 573 53.95 -22.11 26.87
N ALA A 574 52.90 -22.50 26.15
CA ALA A 574 52.75 -23.84 25.59
C ALA A 574 53.92 -24.17 24.65
N PHE A 575 54.30 -23.24 23.77
CA PHE A 575 55.47 -23.37 22.89
C PHE A 575 56.76 -23.55 23.70
N LYS A 576 56.96 -22.73 24.73
CA LYS A 576 58.12 -22.83 25.64
C LYS A 576 58.21 -24.18 26.36
N THR A 577 57.09 -24.87 26.57
CA THR A 577 57.03 -26.19 27.21
C THR A 577 57.05 -27.39 26.25
N ARG A 578 57.13 -27.16 24.92
CA ARG A 578 57.09 -28.23 23.91
C ARG A 578 58.29 -29.20 23.96
N ASN A 579 59.44 -28.72 24.43
CA ASN A 579 60.69 -29.50 24.49
C ASN A 579 60.81 -30.37 25.76
N ILE A 580 59.75 -30.48 26.57
CA ILE A 580 59.74 -31.32 27.77
C ILE A 580 59.55 -32.80 27.34
N PRO A 581 60.38 -33.75 27.82
CA PRO A 581 60.42 -35.12 27.32
C PRO A 581 59.08 -35.88 27.44
N GLU A 582 58.82 -36.76 26.46
CA GLU A 582 57.55 -37.44 26.12
C GLU A 582 56.84 -38.22 27.24
N ASN A 583 57.46 -38.38 28.41
CA ASN A 583 56.83 -39.04 29.57
C ASN A 583 55.68 -38.20 30.20
N PHE A 584 55.45 -36.97 29.73
CA PHE A 584 54.31 -36.12 30.09
C PHE A 584 53.57 -35.62 28.84
N ASN A 585 52.85 -36.51 28.15
CA ASN A 585 51.97 -36.21 26.99
C ASN A 585 50.96 -35.06 27.20
N GLU A 586 50.78 -34.60 28.44
CA GLU A 586 49.91 -33.49 28.83
C GLU A 586 50.22 -32.16 28.11
N ALA A 587 51.48 -31.86 27.80
CA ALA A 587 51.85 -30.61 27.11
C ALA A 587 51.40 -30.57 25.63
N LYS A 588 51.35 -31.72 24.95
CA LYS A 588 50.88 -31.84 23.56
C LYS A 588 49.38 -31.58 23.45
N TYR A 589 48.60 -32.11 24.39
CA TYR A 589 47.17 -31.86 24.46
C TYR A 589 46.86 -30.40 24.78
N ILE A 590 47.65 -29.72 25.63
CA ILE A 590 47.48 -28.29 25.92
C ILE A 590 47.74 -27.46 24.65
N ALA A 591 48.83 -27.76 23.92
CA ALA A 591 49.14 -27.06 22.68
C ALA A 591 48.07 -27.28 21.58
N PHE A 592 47.49 -28.48 21.51
CA PHE A 592 46.39 -28.79 20.59
C PHE A 592 45.11 -28.02 20.96
N THR A 593 44.71 -28.03 22.24
CA THR A 593 43.55 -27.25 22.71
C THR A 593 43.72 -25.75 22.46
N MET A 594 44.93 -25.20 22.56
CA MET A 594 45.16 -23.78 22.32
C MET A 594 45.06 -23.39 20.84
N ARG A 595 45.37 -24.32 19.93
CA ARG A 595 45.34 -24.07 18.48
C ARG A 595 43.91 -24.05 17.93
N GLU A 596 43.13 -25.07 18.25
CA GLU A 596 41.73 -25.18 17.83
C GLU A 596 40.90 -23.96 18.30
N MET A 597 41.16 -23.48 19.51
CA MET A 597 40.48 -22.30 20.07
C MET A 597 40.81 -20.99 19.33
N LEU A 598 42.03 -20.87 18.80
CA LEU A 598 42.45 -19.70 18.02
C LEU A 598 41.81 -19.73 16.63
N ASP A 599 41.67 -20.92 16.04
CA ASP A 599 40.99 -21.11 14.75
C ASP A 599 39.48 -20.84 14.86
N ASP A 600 38.82 -21.26 15.96
CA ASP A 600 37.42 -20.93 16.26
C ASP A 600 37.16 -19.42 16.39
N LEU A 601 38.11 -18.70 17.00
CA LEU A 601 38.02 -17.25 17.16
C LEU A 601 38.16 -16.51 15.81
N LEU A 602 39.03 -17.01 14.94
CA LEU A 602 39.23 -16.48 13.58
C LEU A 602 38.04 -16.81 12.66
N SER A 603 37.45 -17.99 12.79
CA SER A 603 36.29 -18.44 12.01
C SER A 603 35.02 -17.65 12.36
N ASN A 604 34.79 -17.37 13.64
CA ASN A 604 33.69 -16.54 14.11
C ASN A 604 33.73 -15.11 13.52
N LYS A 605 34.90 -14.47 13.53
CA LYS A 605 35.09 -13.14 12.92
C LYS A 605 34.80 -13.13 11.41
N ARG A 606 34.96 -14.27 10.74
CA ARG A 606 34.69 -14.42 9.31
C ARG A 606 33.20 -14.58 9.02
N MET A 607 32.47 -15.33 9.85
CA MET A 607 31.02 -15.54 9.69
C MET A 607 30.18 -14.31 10.02
N THR A 608 30.58 -13.52 11.02
CA THR A 608 29.88 -12.28 11.41
C THR A 608 29.93 -11.19 10.33
N LYS A 609 30.96 -11.20 9.48
CA LYS A 609 31.10 -10.27 8.34
C LYS A 609 30.29 -10.65 7.09
N MET A 610 29.66 -11.83 7.07
CA MET A 610 28.84 -12.24 5.92
C MET A 610 27.52 -11.45 5.89
N PRO A 611 27.07 -10.98 4.72
CA PRO A 611 25.85 -10.18 4.63
C PRO A 611 24.59 -11.03 4.84
N ASN A 612 23.52 -10.41 5.37
CA ASN A 612 22.32 -11.12 5.84
C ASN A 612 21.51 -11.82 4.74
N HIS A 613 21.62 -11.35 3.49
CA HIS A 613 21.02 -12.03 2.34
C HIS A 613 21.69 -13.38 2.01
N LEU A 614 22.94 -13.62 2.44
CA LEU A 614 23.62 -14.91 2.28
C LEU A 614 23.41 -15.83 3.48
N LEU A 615 23.45 -15.29 4.71
CA LEU A 615 23.24 -16.07 5.94
C LEU A 615 22.22 -15.37 6.84
N PRO A 616 21.03 -15.96 7.03
CA PRO A 616 20.08 -15.52 8.03
C PRO A 616 20.72 -15.39 9.41
N GLU A 617 20.27 -14.41 10.18
CA GLU A 617 20.78 -14.11 11.52
C GLU A 617 20.67 -15.30 12.49
N GLN A 618 19.64 -16.12 12.32
CA GLN A 618 19.45 -17.35 13.10
C GLN A 618 20.63 -18.32 12.92
N ILE A 619 21.21 -18.40 11.72
CA ILE A 619 22.34 -19.27 11.41
C ILE A 619 23.62 -18.73 12.05
N LYS A 620 23.82 -17.40 12.04
CA LYS A 620 24.98 -16.76 12.67
C LYS A 620 25.01 -17.01 14.18
N LEU A 621 23.87 -16.81 14.86
CA LEU A 621 23.76 -17.04 16.31
C LEU A 621 23.93 -18.53 16.67
N THR A 622 23.34 -19.43 15.88
CA THR A 622 23.48 -20.88 16.06
C THR A 622 24.93 -21.32 15.92
N SER A 623 25.62 -20.81 14.90
CA SER A 623 27.02 -21.13 14.63
C SER A 623 27.95 -20.67 15.77
N LEU A 624 27.75 -19.44 16.28
CA LEU A 624 28.44 -18.91 17.45
C LEU A 624 28.34 -19.84 18.66
N CYS A 625 27.13 -20.31 18.95
CA CYS A 625 26.86 -21.20 20.06
C CYS A 625 27.53 -22.57 19.89
N MET A 626 27.53 -23.10 18.67
CA MET A 626 28.22 -24.35 18.35
C MET A 626 29.73 -24.23 18.53
N CYS A 627 30.35 -23.14 18.06
CA CYS A 627 31.78 -22.89 18.27
C CYS A 627 32.17 -22.91 19.76
N ILE A 628 31.44 -22.18 20.62
CA ILE A 628 31.70 -22.16 22.07
C ILE A 628 31.58 -23.56 22.69
N SER A 629 30.58 -24.33 22.25
CA SER A 629 30.32 -25.66 22.80
C SER A 629 31.36 -26.68 22.33
N ILE A 630 31.81 -26.61 21.08
CA ILE A 630 32.87 -27.45 20.52
C ILE A 630 34.19 -27.15 21.24
N SER A 631 34.52 -25.88 21.41
CA SER A 631 35.65 -25.37 22.20
C SER A 631 35.68 -25.97 23.62
N ALA A 632 34.55 -25.97 24.33
CA ALA A 632 34.39 -26.58 25.65
C ALA A 632 34.60 -28.11 25.59
N SER A 633 34.06 -28.77 24.56
CA SER A 633 34.16 -30.22 24.36
C SER A 633 35.58 -30.68 24.08
N VAL A 634 36.32 -29.96 23.24
CA VAL A 634 37.74 -30.19 22.94
C VAL A 634 38.57 -30.05 24.22
N THR A 635 38.26 -29.04 25.03
CA THR A 635 38.92 -28.83 26.33
C THR A 635 38.73 -30.03 27.26
N VAL A 636 37.50 -30.56 27.38
CA VAL A 636 37.23 -31.77 28.19
C VAL A 636 37.91 -33.00 27.59
N GLY A 637 37.74 -33.19 26.28
CA GLY A 637 38.28 -34.31 25.51
C GLY A 637 39.78 -34.47 25.66
N CYS A 638 40.53 -33.40 25.39
CA CYS A 638 41.99 -33.46 25.38
C CYS A 638 42.62 -33.45 26.79
N MET A 639 42.00 -32.76 27.77
CA MET A 639 42.62 -32.59 29.10
C MET A 639 42.20 -33.64 30.14
N PHE A 640 40.98 -34.17 30.03
CA PHE A 640 40.37 -35.01 31.06
C PHE A 640 40.20 -36.46 30.61
N VAL A 641 39.82 -36.74 29.35
CA VAL A 641 39.60 -38.12 28.87
C VAL A 641 40.84 -39.02 29.04
N PRO A 642 42.07 -38.59 28.70
CA PRO A 642 43.25 -39.44 28.91
C PRO A 642 43.45 -39.82 30.39
N LYS A 643 43.06 -38.94 31.33
CA LYS A 643 43.22 -39.17 32.78
C LYS A 643 42.14 -40.10 33.31
N ILE A 644 40.88 -39.87 32.90
CA ILE A 644 39.75 -40.73 33.27
C ILE A 644 39.98 -42.15 32.75
N TYR A 645 40.44 -42.29 31.51
CA TYR A 645 40.74 -43.58 30.91
C TYR A 645 41.79 -44.36 31.73
N ILE A 646 42.86 -43.69 32.17
CA ILE A 646 43.88 -44.34 33.00
C ILE A 646 43.34 -44.70 34.39
N VAL A 647 42.56 -43.81 35.02
CA VAL A 647 42.01 -44.06 36.37
C VAL A 647 40.99 -45.20 36.38
N LEU A 648 40.12 -45.31 35.37
CA LEU A 648 39.07 -46.32 35.31
C LEU A 648 39.55 -47.66 34.72
N PHE A 649 40.24 -47.62 33.57
CA PHE A 649 40.55 -48.84 32.80
C PHE A 649 42.00 -49.33 32.96
N LYS A 650 42.94 -48.50 33.44
CA LYS A 650 44.35 -48.89 33.64
C LYS A 650 44.89 -48.51 35.02
N PRO A 651 44.29 -48.99 36.12
CA PRO A 651 44.72 -48.66 37.48
C PRO A 651 46.17 -49.07 37.78
N HIS A 652 46.72 -50.08 37.08
CA HIS A 652 48.12 -50.50 37.21
C HIS A 652 49.14 -49.41 36.80
N LYS A 653 48.73 -48.39 36.04
CA LYS A 653 49.60 -47.23 35.68
C LYS A 653 49.53 -46.11 36.72
N ASN A 654 48.74 -46.26 37.78
CA ASN A 654 48.47 -45.24 38.79
C ASN A 654 49.38 -45.37 40.03
N VAL A 655 50.70 -45.49 39.83
CA VAL A 655 51.69 -45.70 40.90
C VAL A 655 52.70 -44.55 40.95
N ARG A 656 53.13 -44.15 42.16
CA ARG A 656 54.25 -43.21 42.32
C ARG A 656 55.54 -43.90 41.86
N ARG A 657 56.14 -43.47 40.75
CA ARG A 657 57.52 -43.87 40.44
C ARG A 657 58.46 -43.18 41.41
N SER A 658 59.10 -43.92 42.32
CA SER A 658 60.23 -43.42 43.08
C SER A 658 61.46 -43.41 42.18
N ASN A 659 62.10 -42.26 42.04
CA ASN A 659 63.47 -42.20 41.50
C ASN A 659 64.38 -42.84 42.55
N ALA A 660 64.79 -44.09 42.34
CA ALA A 660 65.89 -44.67 43.09
C ALA A 660 67.19 -44.04 42.57
N SER A 661 67.79 -43.19 43.39
CA SER A 661 69.18 -42.78 43.23
C SER A 661 70.08 -43.94 43.67
N PRO A 662 71.10 -44.36 42.89
CA PRO A 662 72.15 -45.20 43.42
C PRO A 662 73.11 -44.29 44.20
N ALA A 663 73.22 -44.49 45.51
CA ALA A 663 74.25 -43.86 46.32
C ALA A 663 75.15 -44.94 46.92
N ALA A 664 76.46 -44.66 46.74
CA ALA A 664 77.59 -45.05 47.55
C ALA A 664 78.34 -46.36 47.22
N GLY A 665 79.65 -46.17 47.02
CA GLY A 665 80.66 -47.00 47.70
C GLY A 665 81.39 -47.98 46.80
N GLY A 666 82.64 -47.66 46.46
CA GLY A 666 83.57 -48.62 45.86
C GLY A 666 84.05 -49.68 46.86
N GLY A 667 84.60 -50.76 46.31
CA GLY A 667 85.40 -51.73 47.06
C GLY A 667 85.26 -53.18 46.57
N GLY A 668 86.31 -53.68 45.91
CA GLY A 668 86.86 -55.01 46.19
C GLY A 668 86.26 -56.26 45.53
N ALA A 669 87.14 -56.92 44.76
CA ALA A 669 87.35 -58.38 44.67
C ALA A 669 86.40 -59.29 43.85
N SER A 670 86.98 -59.81 42.76
CA SER A 670 87.08 -61.22 42.34
C SER A 670 85.88 -62.18 42.53
N ALA A 671 85.37 -62.73 41.41
CA ALA A 671 85.38 -64.18 41.11
C ALA A 671 84.42 -64.56 39.94
N GLN A 672 85.02 -64.97 38.82
CA GLN A 672 84.89 -66.28 38.16
C GLN A 672 83.50 -66.91 37.85
N GLY A 673 83.30 -67.29 36.58
CA GLY A 673 82.38 -68.37 36.13
C GLY A 673 81.29 -67.91 35.14
N ARG A 674 81.48 -67.93 33.81
CA ARG A 674 81.49 -69.08 32.85
C ARG A 674 80.07 -69.51 32.39
N ARG A 675 79.82 -69.33 31.08
CA ARG A 675 79.02 -70.18 30.13
C ARG A 675 77.49 -70.17 30.27
N GLU A 676 76.62 -70.28 29.25
CA GLU A 676 76.60 -70.62 27.80
C GLU A 676 75.25 -70.08 27.24
N LEU A 677 75.21 -69.41 26.09
CA LEU A 677 74.95 -69.94 24.74
C LEU A 677 73.46 -69.86 24.33
N PHE A 678 73.14 -68.97 23.38
CA PHE A 678 72.62 -69.32 22.05
C PHE A 678 72.30 -68.03 21.26
N SER A 679 73.16 -67.75 20.28
CA SER A 679 72.81 -67.09 19.02
C SER A 679 72.70 -68.24 17.98
N PRO A 680 71.95 -68.12 16.88
CA PRO A 680 72.47 -67.37 15.73
C PRO A 680 71.36 -66.61 14.97
N THR A 681 71.53 -65.30 14.71
CA THR A 681 71.94 -64.70 13.40
C THR A 681 70.91 -64.83 12.26
N LYS A 682 70.72 -63.89 11.33
CA LYS A 682 71.58 -62.85 10.76
C LYS A 682 70.71 -61.91 9.90
N LYS A 683 70.96 -60.61 9.98
CA LYS A 683 70.71 -59.60 8.91
C LYS A 683 71.84 -59.75 7.83
N PRO A 684 72.25 -58.75 7.00
CA PRO A 684 71.70 -57.43 6.58
C PRO A 684 71.91 -57.18 5.04
N LEU A 685 71.55 -56.04 4.42
CA LEU A 685 72.38 -54.84 4.05
C LEU A 685 71.74 -54.27 2.74
N LEU A 686 71.33 -53.00 2.58
CA LEU A 686 72.03 -51.70 2.38
C LEU A 686 72.27 -51.26 0.91
N LEU A 687 72.24 -49.92 0.73
CA LEU A 687 72.56 -49.03 -0.43
C LEU A 687 71.48 -48.91 -1.54
N GLY A 688 71.17 -47.74 -2.12
CA GLY A 688 71.66 -46.37 -1.95
C GLY A 688 71.01 -45.41 -2.99
N SER A 689 70.90 -44.13 -2.62
CA SER A 689 71.02 -42.91 -3.46
C SER A 689 70.14 -42.65 -4.70
N GLY A 690 69.34 -41.56 -4.65
CA GLY A 690 69.47 -40.48 -5.65
C GLY A 690 68.30 -40.14 -6.61
N VAL A 691 67.80 -38.90 -6.43
CA VAL A 691 67.38 -37.91 -7.48
C VAL A 691 65.93 -37.90 -8.03
N ARG A 692 65.21 -36.84 -7.60
CA ARG A 692 64.29 -35.87 -8.27
C ARG A 692 63.31 -36.27 -9.41
N SER A 693 62.06 -35.86 -9.12
CA SER A 693 61.10 -35.05 -9.93
C SER A 693 60.18 -35.68 -11.00
N ARG A 694 58.89 -35.69 -10.63
CA ARG A 694 57.70 -35.04 -11.26
C ARG A 694 57.13 -35.58 -12.60
N SER A 695 55.81 -35.80 -12.53
CA SER A 695 54.74 -35.65 -13.53
C SER A 695 54.19 -36.89 -14.27
N GLU A 696 52.87 -37.04 -14.10
CA GLU A 696 51.82 -37.39 -15.07
C GLU A 696 51.72 -38.78 -15.73
N ALA A 697 50.62 -39.43 -15.32
CA ALA A 697 49.49 -39.88 -16.14
C ALA A 697 49.55 -41.20 -16.95
N ALA A 698 48.49 -41.98 -16.68
CA ALA A 698 47.76 -42.91 -17.54
C ALA A 698 48.36 -44.30 -17.81
N ALA A 699 47.60 -45.33 -17.44
CA ALA A 699 47.45 -46.54 -18.24
C ALA A 699 46.06 -47.16 -18.01
N ASN A 700 45.39 -47.37 -19.13
CA ASN A 700 44.06 -47.92 -19.36
C ASN A 700 44.13 -49.47 -19.45
N ILE A 701 43.02 -50.06 -19.93
CA ILE A 701 42.88 -51.36 -20.63
C ILE A 701 42.43 -52.50 -19.67
N ASP A 702 41.29 -53.19 -19.87
CA ASP A 702 40.88 -53.90 -21.08
C ASP A 702 39.36 -54.16 -21.26
N THR A 703 39.02 -54.43 -22.52
CA THR A 703 37.70 -54.58 -23.20
C THR A 703 37.15 -56.01 -23.27
N ALA A 704 35.83 -56.15 -23.48
CA ALA A 704 35.22 -57.25 -24.27
C ALA A 704 33.80 -56.87 -24.81
N GLU A 705 33.59 -57.08 -26.11
CA GLU A 705 32.39 -56.78 -26.94
C GLU A 705 31.30 -57.88 -26.93
N GLY A 706 30.06 -57.52 -27.37
CA GLY A 706 29.17 -58.48 -28.06
C GLY A 706 27.64 -58.26 -28.11
N ARG A 707 27.16 -57.40 -29.04
CA ARG A 707 26.03 -57.55 -30.01
C ARG A 707 24.52 -57.68 -29.60
N ALA A 708 23.70 -56.80 -30.22
CA ALA A 708 22.37 -56.99 -30.88
C ALA A 708 21.18 -56.09 -30.43
N GLU A 709 20.57 -55.35 -31.38
CA GLU A 709 19.34 -54.49 -31.29
C GLU A 709 18.06 -55.22 -31.86
N PRO A 710 16.89 -54.56 -32.13
CA PRO A 710 15.77 -54.09 -31.27
C PRO A 710 14.40 -54.73 -31.73
N PRO A 711 13.14 -54.23 -31.47
CA PRO A 711 12.58 -52.98 -32.07
C PRO A 711 11.35 -52.25 -31.38
N THR A 712 11.12 -51.01 -31.87
CA THR A 712 9.85 -50.29 -32.21
C THR A 712 8.81 -49.74 -31.21
N ALA A 713 8.55 -48.43 -31.38
CA ALA A 713 7.27 -47.71 -31.67
C ALA A 713 6.90 -46.62 -30.64
N SER A 714 6.28 -45.45 -30.92
CA SER A 714 5.96 -44.60 -32.09
C SER A 714 5.10 -43.43 -31.55
N ALA A 715 5.24 -42.24 -32.15
CA ALA A 715 4.21 -41.19 -32.38
C ALA A 715 4.34 -39.80 -31.69
N LEU A 716 4.71 -38.84 -32.55
CA LEU A 716 4.51 -37.37 -32.58
C LEU A 716 3.04 -37.00 -32.93
N PRO A 717 2.60 -35.73 -33.20
CA PRO A 717 3.30 -34.43 -33.44
C PRO A 717 2.74 -33.23 -32.61
N ALA A 718 3.34 -32.03 -32.49
CA ALA A 718 4.04 -31.05 -33.37
C ALA A 718 3.14 -30.06 -34.15
N ASP A 719 3.68 -28.84 -34.28
CA ASP A 719 3.32 -27.64 -35.08
C ASP A 719 2.62 -26.47 -34.36
N GLY A 720 3.04 -25.20 -34.52
CA GLY A 720 4.10 -24.64 -35.37
C GLY A 720 4.29 -23.13 -35.08
N GLY A 721 5.50 -22.61 -35.33
CA GLY A 721 5.78 -21.17 -35.38
C GLY A 721 5.71 -20.64 -36.82
N VAL A 722 5.86 -19.32 -37.00
CA VAL A 722 6.50 -18.66 -38.15
C VAL A 722 6.79 -17.20 -37.78
N ALA A 723 8.00 -16.74 -38.16
CA ALA A 723 8.52 -15.39 -38.08
C ALA A 723 8.22 -14.58 -39.34
N SER A 724 8.33 -13.25 -39.30
CA SER A 724 8.54 -12.41 -40.49
C SER A 724 9.26 -11.12 -40.12
N ASP A 725 10.49 -10.99 -40.62
CA ASP A 725 11.25 -9.73 -40.75
C ASP A 725 10.66 -8.85 -41.87
N SER A 726 10.88 -7.54 -41.78
CA SER A 726 10.81 -6.61 -42.92
C SER A 726 11.72 -5.41 -42.66
N ASP A 727 12.86 -5.40 -43.33
CA ASP A 727 13.71 -4.22 -43.53
C ASP A 727 13.00 -3.19 -44.43
N SER A 728 13.25 -1.90 -44.18
CA SER A 728 13.08 -0.82 -45.16
C SER A 728 14.00 0.34 -44.78
N ASP A 729 15.12 0.38 -45.48
CA ASP A 729 16.16 1.40 -45.44
C ASP A 729 15.76 2.58 -46.36
N SER A 730 15.94 3.82 -45.90
CA SER A 730 15.89 5.04 -46.74
C SER A 730 16.56 6.20 -45.97
N GLY A 731 17.76 6.56 -46.40
CA GLY A 731 18.62 7.55 -45.75
C GLY A 731 18.28 9.02 -46.06
N GLY A 732 19.15 9.91 -45.57
CA GLY A 732 19.30 11.26 -46.10
C GLY A 732 19.44 12.37 -45.07
N ASP A 733 20.69 12.58 -44.66
CA ASP A 733 21.38 13.88 -44.57
C ASP A 733 20.99 14.98 -43.56
N GLY A 734 22.03 15.49 -42.88
CA GLY A 734 22.20 16.93 -42.66
C GLY A 734 21.88 17.51 -41.26
N GLY A 735 22.93 18.00 -40.58
CA GLY A 735 22.82 19.23 -39.79
C GLY A 735 23.26 19.14 -38.33
N GLY A 736 24.51 19.52 -38.06
CA GLY A 736 25.00 19.79 -36.71
C GLY A 736 24.35 21.04 -36.09
N GLY A 737 24.23 21.04 -34.77
CA GLY A 737 23.69 22.15 -34.00
C GLY A 737 23.92 21.94 -32.51
N ASN A 738 25.06 22.44 -32.04
CA ASN A 738 25.42 22.59 -30.64
C ASN A 738 24.61 23.77 -30.03
N ILE A 739 24.55 23.85 -28.68
CA ILE A 739 24.31 25.07 -27.85
C ILE A 739 22.96 25.18 -27.08
N LYS A 740 23.12 25.11 -25.74
CA LYS A 740 22.44 25.82 -24.61
C LYS A 740 20.95 25.62 -24.32
N GLY A 741 20.71 25.19 -23.07
CA GLY A 741 19.50 25.57 -22.33
C GLY A 741 19.53 27.02 -21.86
N PRO A 742 18.42 27.47 -21.25
CA PRO A 742 18.55 28.27 -20.05
C PRO A 742 17.55 27.87 -18.95
N ASP A 743 17.95 28.24 -17.75
CA ASP A 743 17.15 28.39 -16.54
C ASP A 743 15.84 29.15 -16.79
N PHE A 744 14.74 28.62 -16.26
CA PHE A 744 13.75 29.32 -15.40
C PHE A 744 12.89 28.31 -14.66
#